data_AF-A0A0V1BXN2-F1
#
_entry.id   AF-A0A0V1BXN2-F1
#
_cell.length_a   1.000
_cell.length_b   1.000
_cell.length_c   1.000
_cell.angle_alpha   90.00
_cell.angle_beta   90.00
_cell.angle_gamma   90.00
#
_symmetry.space_group_name_H-M   'P 1'
#
loop_
_entity.id
_entity.type
_entity.pdbx_description
1 polymer ?
#
loop_
_entity_poly.entity_id
_entity_poly.type
_entity_poly.pdbx_seq_one_letter_code
_entity_poly.pdbx_strand_id
1 'polypeptide(L)'
;LISHSQMGNYMKRPKHSLSDELYDKISKGYRLSLELLERGLLNDVALTSDSLLSELLIACYENDVNRFKSVLENLNLNVNSISWRKMSLLHIAVLCEKSEIVKSLLEKEADVHQIDWASFTPLHLASYFGFTEIVRLLLLFSSNPNSLTGVQDTPLHLAALKGHYETVELLLSKPELCVVWPNQEKSTVFHYCAQFGHLEIMKLLLDDIQRYDIISACVHEGNLYGDTPLHNACYSNQFEIVKLLISRSGFDCLSKENMFSETPLHAACTAGKSVDLIGYLLKQPGVNVNCQGRDGHTPLHSACYNGHLKVVKFLLDQGADMDISANSQILRKFKHANSGAFGDSDVDFENTAKGPISVASQTPIAWAYEQGFDNIVNLLKDVKRSEYSRSSASECSYNSLNDYASVTLPSPMGKLKSVTKEKAEVLQLRNLLGNQYHIQMSDIDLQESVGSGSFGKVYKCVLNNRTVAVKRYRSWSVGSKSDVKMFCREVSIMSRLNHPNILQFIGACLDDPSQFALVTEFAQDGSLFNALHEEKRFFDAEFKFSICFDVASAMNYLHKRSYPIIHRDLNPHNILLKGNRALVADFGESRFVDSRDIDMTRQPGNLRWMAPEIFLQSGSYTTKADVFSYALCVWEIYTGDIPFVHLKPATAAAEMAYRNNRPLLSDAIPAKIQSLINKAWHSSVQYRPEFFVIMNELMGTKKQNKEDASSLPVGGDSNSNSQSEDSAVLLSISRFNDLLKLVDKNGYVVDPSQSVSGHRPEN
;
A
#
# COMPACT_ATOMS: atom_id res chain seq x y z
N LEU A 1 9.66 12.84 20.41
CA LEU A 1 9.23 13.08 19.01
C LEU A 1 10.33 13.68 18.11
N ILE A 2 11.62 13.58 18.50
CA ILE A 2 12.75 13.92 17.62
C ILE A 2 13.79 12.80 17.79
N SER A 3 13.79 11.82 16.88
CA SER A 3 14.92 10.90 16.66
C SER A 3 14.71 10.05 15.40
N HIS A 4 14.58 10.69 14.25
CA HIS A 4 14.83 10.04 12.97
C HIS A 4 15.80 10.90 12.18
N SER A 5 17.05 10.44 12.09
CA SER A 5 18.03 10.97 11.13
C SER A 5 17.65 10.49 9.74
N GLN A 6 16.63 11.11 9.14
CA GLN A 6 16.31 11.01 7.73
C GLN A 6 17.01 12.17 6.98
N MET A 7 17.30 11.95 5.69
CA MET A 7 17.80 12.95 4.73
C MET A 7 17.27 14.34 5.09
N GLY A 8 18.17 15.30 5.33
CA GLY A 8 17.88 16.51 6.09
C GLY A 8 16.46 17.04 5.88
N ASN A 9 15.57 16.83 6.86
CA ASN A 9 14.19 17.33 6.93
C ASN A 9 13.28 17.22 5.67
N TYR A 10 13.66 16.51 4.59
CA TYR A 10 12.85 16.41 3.38
C TYR A 10 11.60 15.56 3.65
N MET A 11 10.44 16.23 3.73
CA MET A 11 9.17 15.60 4.03
C MET A 11 8.55 15.04 2.75
N LYS A 12 8.32 13.73 2.69
CA LYS A 12 7.74 13.09 1.52
C LYS A 12 6.24 13.39 1.41
N ARG A 13 5.79 13.83 0.22
CA ARG A 13 4.37 14.09 -0.07
C ARG A 13 3.55 12.78 -0.18
N PRO A 14 2.35 12.71 0.43
CA PRO A 14 1.39 11.64 0.17
C PRO A 14 0.99 11.59 -1.31
N LYS A 15 0.73 10.38 -1.85
CA LYS A 15 0.40 10.21 -3.28
C LYS A 15 -1.05 10.55 -3.64
N HIS A 16 -1.95 10.52 -2.65
CA HIS A 16 -3.37 10.81 -2.79
C HIS A 16 -3.81 11.65 -1.59
N SER A 17 -4.69 12.64 -1.81
CA SER A 17 -5.34 13.31 -0.69
C SER A 17 -6.37 12.39 -0.03
N LEU A 18 -6.75 12.69 1.21
CA LEU A 18 -7.83 11.97 1.90
C LEU A 18 -9.17 12.14 1.17
N SER A 19 -9.37 13.30 0.53
CA SER A 19 -10.54 13.65 -0.28
C SER A 19 -10.65 12.84 -1.58
N ASP A 20 -9.54 12.54 -2.27
CA ASP A 20 -9.53 11.76 -3.53
C ASP A 20 -10.06 10.33 -3.32
N GLU A 21 -9.57 9.61 -2.31
CA GLU A 21 -10.02 8.25 -2.00
C GLU A 21 -11.48 8.22 -1.54
N LEU A 22 -11.92 9.27 -0.84
CA LEU A 22 -13.29 9.39 -0.35
C LEU A 22 -14.28 9.52 -1.52
N TYR A 23 -14.02 10.43 -2.47
CA TYR A 23 -14.93 10.65 -3.59
C TYR A 23 -14.97 9.50 -4.60
N ASP A 24 -13.89 8.72 -4.74
CA ASP A 24 -13.92 7.47 -5.51
C ASP A 24 -14.85 6.41 -4.87
N LYS A 25 -14.79 6.26 -3.54
CA LYS A 25 -15.71 5.37 -2.81
C LYS A 25 -17.15 5.86 -2.89
N ILE A 26 -17.38 7.17 -2.76
CA ILE A 26 -18.71 7.78 -2.88
C ILE A 26 -19.31 7.47 -4.26
N SER A 27 -18.54 7.71 -5.33
CA SER A 27 -18.96 7.41 -6.70
C SER A 27 -19.34 5.94 -6.90
N LYS A 28 -18.54 5.01 -6.36
CA LYS A 28 -18.84 3.57 -6.40
C LYS A 28 -20.12 3.21 -5.65
N GLY A 29 -20.37 3.85 -4.50
CA GLY A 29 -21.59 3.65 -3.72
C GLY A 29 -22.86 4.06 -4.48
N TYR A 30 -22.86 5.24 -5.10
CA TYR A 30 -24.00 5.69 -5.93
C TYR A 30 -24.22 4.82 -7.17
N ARG A 31 -23.14 4.38 -7.84
CA ARG A 31 -23.24 3.45 -8.98
C ARG A 31 -23.90 2.14 -8.57
N LEU A 32 -23.51 1.57 -7.43
CA LEU A 32 -24.13 0.35 -6.90
C LEU A 32 -25.63 0.56 -6.61
N SER A 33 -26.02 1.72 -6.07
CA SER A 33 -27.44 2.04 -5.86
C SER A 33 -28.21 2.07 -7.19
N LEU A 34 -27.66 2.68 -8.25
CA LEU A 34 -28.29 2.66 -9.57
C LEU A 34 -28.40 1.24 -10.16
N GLU A 35 -27.33 0.44 -10.07
CA GLU A 35 -27.34 -0.96 -10.55
C GLU A 35 -28.39 -1.82 -9.83
N LEU A 36 -28.65 -1.56 -8.54
CA LEU A 36 -29.68 -2.27 -7.79
C LEU A 36 -31.09 -1.90 -8.25
N LEU A 37 -31.35 -0.62 -8.51
CA LEU A 37 -32.63 -0.17 -9.07
C LEU A 37 -32.87 -0.82 -10.44
N GLU A 38 -31.85 -0.84 -11.30
CA GLU A 38 -31.89 -1.50 -12.61
C GLU A 38 -32.19 -3.00 -12.49
N ARG A 39 -31.51 -3.71 -11.57
CA ARG A 39 -31.71 -5.16 -11.39
C ARG A 39 -33.05 -5.54 -10.78
N GLY A 40 -33.63 -4.69 -9.94
CA GLY A 40 -34.97 -4.90 -9.39
C GLY A 40 -36.04 -4.91 -10.47
N LEU A 41 -35.87 -4.07 -11.49
CA LEU A 41 -36.76 -4.00 -12.66
C LEU A 41 -36.63 -5.23 -13.56
N LEU A 42 -35.41 -5.76 -13.70
CA LEU A 42 -35.11 -6.87 -14.61
C LEU A 42 -35.54 -8.25 -14.07
N ASN A 43 -35.71 -8.43 -12.76
CA ASN A 43 -35.89 -9.75 -12.14
C ASN A 43 -37.21 -9.95 -11.37
N ASP A 44 -38.13 -8.98 -11.36
CA ASP A 44 -39.41 -9.05 -10.61
C ASP A 44 -39.22 -9.37 -9.10
N VAL A 45 -38.06 -9.03 -8.54
CA VAL A 45 -37.73 -9.22 -7.11
C VAL A 45 -38.04 -7.93 -6.37
N ALA A 46 -38.79 -8.03 -5.27
CA ALA A 46 -39.06 -6.88 -4.40
C ALA A 46 -37.74 -6.22 -3.94
N LEU A 47 -37.51 -4.98 -4.38
CA LEU A 47 -36.33 -4.16 -4.06
C LEU A 47 -36.16 -3.96 -2.54
N THR A 48 -37.28 -3.97 -1.83
CA THR A 48 -37.38 -3.89 -0.38
C THR A 48 -38.48 -4.85 0.10
N SER A 49 -38.51 -5.15 1.41
CA SER A 49 -39.65 -5.88 2.00
C SER A 49 -40.95 -5.07 1.99
N ASP A 50 -40.90 -3.80 1.60
CA ASP A 50 -42.02 -2.88 1.52
C ASP A 50 -42.44 -2.74 0.05
N SER A 51 -43.61 -3.31 -0.29
CA SER A 51 -44.15 -3.30 -1.65
C SER A 51 -44.38 -1.88 -2.17
N LEU A 52 -44.71 -0.94 -1.28
CA LEU A 52 -45.03 0.43 -1.63
C LEU A 52 -43.77 1.24 -1.94
N LEU A 53 -42.75 1.10 -1.10
CA LEU A 53 -41.44 1.68 -1.38
C LEU A 53 -40.86 1.12 -2.68
N SER A 54 -41.00 -0.19 -2.92
CA SER A 54 -40.55 -0.82 -4.16
C SER A 54 -41.24 -0.21 -5.39
N GLU A 55 -42.56 0.01 -5.32
CA GLU A 55 -43.30 0.64 -6.40
C GLU A 55 -42.89 2.10 -6.66
N LEU A 56 -42.68 2.90 -5.61
CA LEU A 56 -42.19 4.27 -5.73
C LEU A 56 -40.79 4.34 -6.35
N LEU A 57 -39.89 3.42 -5.96
CA LEU A 57 -38.53 3.36 -6.49
C LEU A 57 -38.51 2.95 -7.97
N ILE A 58 -39.37 2.00 -8.36
CA ILE A 58 -39.56 1.56 -9.75
C ILE A 58 -40.09 2.72 -10.60
N ALA A 59 -41.19 3.35 -10.18
CA ALA A 59 -41.78 4.48 -10.90
C ALA A 59 -40.79 5.64 -11.01
N CYS A 60 -39.99 5.87 -9.97
CA CYS A 60 -38.91 6.85 -9.99
C CYS A 60 -37.84 6.52 -11.04
N TYR A 61 -37.32 5.30 -11.07
CA TYR A 61 -36.30 4.90 -12.04
C TYR A 61 -36.81 4.93 -13.48
N GLU A 62 -38.03 4.42 -13.73
CA GLU A 62 -38.67 4.37 -15.05
C GLU A 62 -39.12 5.75 -15.56
N ASN A 63 -39.08 6.77 -14.71
CA ASN A 63 -39.63 8.10 -14.99
C ASN A 63 -41.15 8.09 -15.26
N ASP A 64 -41.89 7.16 -14.65
CA ASP A 64 -43.35 7.14 -14.72
C ASP A 64 -43.94 8.13 -13.69
N VAL A 65 -43.99 9.40 -14.09
CA VAL A 65 -44.45 10.51 -13.25
C VAL A 65 -45.90 10.30 -12.78
N ASN A 66 -46.77 9.72 -13.62
CA ASN A 66 -48.18 9.53 -13.30
C ASN A 66 -48.35 8.45 -12.24
N ARG A 67 -47.67 7.31 -12.41
CA ARG A 67 -47.65 6.23 -11.41
C ARG A 67 -47.04 6.74 -10.10
N PHE A 68 -45.92 7.46 -10.19
CA PHE A 68 -45.27 8.03 -9.02
C PHE A 68 -46.20 8.96 -8.22
N LYS A 69 -46.87 9.90 -8.89
CA LYS A 69 -47.84 10.81 -8.25
C LYS A 69 -49.04 10.08 -7.67
N SER A 70 -49.61 9.12 -8.40
CA SER A 70 -50.76 8.35 -7.94
C SER A 70 -50.45 7.59 -6.65
N VAL A 71 -49.30 6.92 -6.59
CA VAL A 71 -48.87 6.17 -5.39
C VAL A 71 -48.62 7.12 -4.21
N LEU A 72 -48.09 8.31 -4.46
CA LEU A 72 -47.86 9.33 -3.43
C LEU A 72 -49.17 9.92 -2.88
N GLU A 73 -50.14 10.22 -3.76
CA GLU A 73 -51.41 10.85 -3.41
C GLU A 73 -52.39 9.90 -2.70
N ASN A 74 -52.45 8.64 -3.13
CA ASN A 74 -53.42 7.66 -2.63
C ASN A 74 -53.24 7.30 -1.15
N LEU A 75 -52.08 7.61 -0.56
CA LEU A 75 -51.69 7.09 0.75
C LEU A 75 -51.34 8.18 1.78
N ASN A 76 -51.48 9.46 1.41
CA ASN A 76 -51.14 10.62 2.24
C ASN A 76 -49.76 10.47 2.93
N LEU A 77 -48.79 9.91 2.21
CA LEU A 77 -47.48 9.56 2.75
C LEU A 77 -46.66 10.83 2.94
N ASN A 78 -45.99 10.92 4.08
CA ASN A 78 -44.97 11.94 4.28
C ASN A 78 -43.74 11.62 3.42
N VAL A 79 -43.49 12.42 2.39
CA VAL A 79 -42.33 12.26 1.47
C VAL A 79 -40.98 12.20 2.21
N ASN A 80 -40.89 12.81 3.40
CA ASN A 80 -39.66 12.92 4.18
C ASN A 80 -39.38 11.70 5.06
N SER A 81 -40.38 10.86 5.32
CA SER A 81 -40.20 9.62 6.08
C SER A 81 -39.76 8.43 5.21
N ILE A 82 -39.83 8.58 3.88
CA ILE A 82 -39.48 7.54 2.92
C ILE A 82 -37.99 7.60 2.63
N SER A 83 -37.28 6.51 2.93
CA SER A 83 -35.85 6.39 2.64
C SER A 83 -35.46 4.99 2.20
N TRP A 84 -34.44 4.91 1.35
CA TRP A 84 -33.83 3.66 0.91
C TRP A 84 -32.31 3.79 1.00
N ARG A 85 -31.65 2.85 1.69
CA ARG A 85 -30.19 2.87 1.94
C ARG A 85 -29.70 4.20 2.55
N LYS A 86 -30.50 4.79 3.45
CA LYS A 86 -30.31 6.12 4.04
C LYS A 86 -30.31 7.29 3.03
N MET A 87 -30.79 7.08 1.81
CA MET A 87 -31.11 8.15 0.85
C MET A 87 -32.60 8.45 0.95
N SER A 88 -32.97 9.72 0.99
CA SER A 88 -34.39 10.09 0.90
C SER A 88 -34.94 9.87 -0.50
N LEU A 89 -36.26 9.87 -0.64
CA LEU A 89 -36.89 9.76 -1.96
C LEU A 89 -36.44 10.87 -2.92
N LEU A 90 -36.19 12.08 -2.40
CA LEU A 90 -35.61 13.19 -3.17
C LEU A 90 -34.19 12.88 -3.65
N HIS A 91 -33.32 12.32 -2.80
CA HIS A 91 -31.97 11.91 -3.23
C HIS A 91 -32.01 10.86 -4.35
N ILE A 92 -32.97 9.93 -4.29
CA ILE A 92 -33.09 8.86 -5.29
C ILE A 92 -33.57 9.44 -6.62
N ALA A 93 -34.56 10.34 -6.60
CA ALA A 93 -35.01 11.05 -7.79
C ALA A 93 -33.89 11.89 -8.43
N VAL A 94 -33.04 12.52 -7.61
CA VAL A 94 -31.83 13.21 -8.07
C VAL A 94 -30.83 12.22 -8.67
N LEU A 95 -30.55 11.11 -8.00
CA LEU A 95 -29.60 10.08 -8.47
C LEU A 95 -30.01 9.48 -9.83
N CYS A 96 -31.31 9.28 -10.03
CA CYS A 96 -31.91 8.78 -11.27
C CYS A 96 -32.07 9.87 -12.36
N GLU A 97 -31.66 11.12 -12.08
CA GLU A 97 -31.75 12.28 -12.97
C GLU A 97 -33.18 12.56 -13.46
N LYS A 98 -34.18 12.45 -12.59
CA LYS A 98 -35.60 12.64 -12.96
C LYS A 98 -36.13 14.00 -12.51
N SER A 99 -35.90 15.03 -13.32
CA SER A 99 -36.28 16.42 -13.00
C SER A 99 -37.77 16.61 -12.67
N GLU A 100 -38.69 15.98 -13.41
CA GLU A 100 -40.13 16.08 -13.17
C GLU A 100 -40.57 15.43 -11.84
N ILE A 101 -39.94 14.31 -11.48
CA ILE A 101 -40.19 13.63 -10.21
C ILE A 101 -39.59 14.44 -9.06
N VAL A 102 -38.37 14.96 -9.23
CA VAL A 102 -37.76 15.91 -8.28
C VAL A 102 -38.70 17.09 -8.04
N LYS A 103 -39.19 17.73 -9.10
CA LYS A 103 -40.13 18.85 -9.00
C LYS A 103 -41.40 18.47 -8.24
N SER A 104 -41.99 17.31 -8.56
CA SER A 104 -43.20 16.82 -7.90
C SER A 104 -42.98 16.56 -6.40
N LEU A 105 -41.80 16.07 -6.01
CA LEU A 105 -41.43 15.90 -4.60
C LEU A 105 -41.25 17.23 -3.88
N LEU A 106 -40.62 18.22 -4.53
CA LEU A 106 -40.42 19.56 -3.97
C LEU A 106 -41.75 20.30 -3.77
N GLU A 107 -42.70 20.17 -4.71
CA GLU A 107 -44.07 20.70 -4.59
C GLU A 107 -44.84 20.07 -3.40
N LYS A 108 -44.41 18.91 -2.92
CA LYS A 108 -44.94 18.20 -1.75
C LYS A 108 -44.09 18.40 -0.49
N GLU A 109 -43.31 19.49 -0.44
CA GLU A 109 -42.49 19.88 0.72
C GLU A 109 -41.43 18.83 1.11
N ALA A 110 -40.84 18.15 0.11
CA ALA A 110 -39.67 17.32 0.34
C ALA A 110 -38.50 18.15 0.90
N ASP A 111 -37.87 17.66 1.97
CA ASP A 111 -36.79 18.33 2.67
C ASP A 111 -35.51 18.34 1.83
N VAL A 112 -35.17 19.53 1.33
CA VAL A 112 -33.98 19.79 0.52
C VAL A 112 -32.67 19.79 1.33
N HIS A 113 -32.76 19.74 2.66
CA HIS A 113 -31.62 19.74 3.58
C HIS A 113 -31.34 18.38 4.20
N GLN A 114 -32.17 17.37 3.93
CA GLN A 114 -31.92 16.02 4.40
C GLN A 114 -30.58 15.52 3.85
N ILE A 115 -29.85 14.75 4.64
CA ILE A 115 -28.55 14.18 4.23
C ILE A 115 -28.65 12.68 4.00
N ASP A 116 -27.84 12.18 3.07
CA ASP A 116 -27.72 10.76 2.80
C ASP A 116 -26.58 10.07 3.57
N TRP A 117 -26.28 8.81 3.21
CA TRP A 117 -25.19 8.03 3.79
C TRP A 117 -23.79 8.62 3.56
N ALA A 118 -23.61 9.46 2.53
CA ALA A 118 -22.37 10.17 2.24
C ALA A 118 -22.34 11.57 2.88
N SER A 119 -23.35 11.90 3.69
CA SER A 119 -23.58 13.26 4.21
C SER A 119 -23.75 14.29 3.09
N PHE A 120 -24.33 13.88 1.96
CA PHE A 120 -24.71 14.78 0.87
C PHE A 120 -26.17 15.17 1.04
N THR A 121 -26.48 16.44 0.76
CA THR A 121 -27.85 16.87 0.49
C THR A 121 -28.20 16.58 -0.98
N PRO A 122 -29.47 16.66 -1.39
CA PRO A 122 -29.85 16.55 -2.80
C PRO A 122 -29.09 17.55 -3.70
N LEU A 123 -28.81 18.76 -3.20
CA LEU A 123 -28.04 19.77 -3.94
C LEU A 123 -26.56 19.36 -4.12
N HIS A 124 -25.94 18.76 -3.10
CA HIS A 124 -24.58 18.21 -3.22
C HIS A 124 -24.53 17.11 -4.27
N LEU A 125 -25.51 16.19 -4.25
CA LEU A 125 -25.59 15.09 -5.19
C LEU A 125 -25.77 15.58 -6.64
N ALA A 126 -26.73 16.48 -6.86
CA ALA A 126 -26.97 17.08 -8.17
C ALA A 126 -25.74 17.86 -8.68
N SER A 127 -25.04 18.57 -7.79
CA SER A 127 -23.84 19.32 -8.15
C SER A 127 -22.64 18.41 -8.45
N TYR A 128 -22.50 17.28 -7.75
CA TYR A 128 -21.47 16.28 -8.01
C TYR A 128 -21.68 15.60 -9.38
N PHE A 129 -22.92 15.30 -9.77
CA PHE A 129 -23.20 14.68 -11.05
C PHE A 129 -23.40 15.66 -12.21
N GLY A 130 -23.54 16.96 -11.93
CA GLY A 130 -23.67 18.00 -12.95
C GLY A 130 -25.09 18.12 -13.50
N PHE A 131 -26.09 17.70 -12.74
CA PHE A 131 -27.50 17.76 -13.14
C PHE A 131 -28.04 19.19 -13.02
N THR A 132 -27.63 20.07 -13.94
CA THR A 132 -27.86 21.53 -13.85
C THR A 132 -29.33 21.90 -13.70
N GLU A 133 -30.24 21.21 -14.38
CA GLU A 133 -31.68 21.49 -14.24
C GLU A 133 -32.22 21.10 -12.86
N ILE A 134 -31.73 20.00 -12.29
CA ILE A 134 -32.08 19.59 -10.93
C ILE A 134 -31.47 20.57 -9.91
N VAL A 135 -30.24 21.03 -10.12
CA VAL A 135 -29.63 22.10 -9.31
C VAL A 135 -30.49 23.37 -9.35
N ARG A 136 -30.99 23.75 -10.54
CA ARG A 136 -31.89 24.91 -10.70
C ARG A 136 -33.17 24.74 -9.89
N LEU A 137 -33.82 23.59 -9.99
CA LEU A 137 -35.04 23.27 -9.22
C LEU A 137 -34.76 23.30 -7.71
N LEU A 138 -33.70 22.67 -7.24
CA LEU A 138 -33.36 22.64 -5.82
C LEU A 138 -33.10 24.05 -5.26
N LEU A 139 -32.38 24.89 -6.00
CA LEU A 139 -32.15 26.29 -5.61
C LEU A 139 -33.42 27.14 -5.67
N LEU A 140 -34.36 26.84 -6.57
CA LEU A 140 -35.67 27.51 -6.62
C LEU A 140 -36.50 27.21 -5.37
N PHE A 141 -36.41 26.00 -4.84
CA PHE A 141 -37.06 25.56 -3.60
C PHE A 141 -36.16 25.76 -2.36
N SER A 142 -35.44 26.89 -2.30
CA SER A 142 -34.69 27.36 -1.12
C SER A 142 -33.57 26.44 -0.62
N SER A 143 -32.99 25.57 -1.47
CA SER A 143 -31.77 24.84 -1.09
C SER A 143 -30.63 25.82 -0.82
N ASN A 144 -29.89 25.61 0.27
CA ASN A 144 -28.75 26.47 0.62
C ASN A 144 -27.54 26.16 -0.29
N PRO A 145 -27.09 27.10 -1.15
CA PRO A 145 -25.94 26.89 -2.03
C PRO A 145 -24.60 26.79 -1.29
N ASN A 146 -24.56 27.17 0.00
CA ASN A 146 -23.41 27.02 0.89
C ASN A 146 -23.57 25.86 1.89
N SER A 147 -24.50 24.93 1.64
CA SER A 147 -24.59 23.72 2.45
C SER A 147 -23.25 22.96 2.44
N LEU A 148 -22.98 22.23 3.52
CA LEU A 148 -21.69 21.57 3.73
C LEU A 148 -21.89 20.05 3.79
N THR A 149 -21.00 19.32 3.13
CA THR A 149 -20.86 17.87 3.30
C THR A 149 -20.16 17.52 4.61
N GLY A 150 -20.02 16.22 4.90
CA GLY A 150 -19.27 15.72 6.07
C GLY A 150 -17.78 16.11 6.08
N VAL A 151 -17.20 16.49 4.94
CA VAL A 151 -15.83 17.02 4.80
C VAL A 151 -15.78 18.54 4.54
N GLN A 152 -16.91 19.21 4.77
CA GLN A 152 -17.09 20.65 4.59
C GLN A 152 -16.92 21.16 3.15
N ASP A 153 -17.01 20.29 2.14
CA ASP A 153 -17.12 20.73 0.75
C ASP A 153 -18.55 21.23 0.48
N THR A 154 -18.65 22.34 -0.25
CA THR A 154 -19.92 22.96 -0.70
C THR A 154 -20.37 22.38 -2.06
N PRO A 155 -21.61 22.61 -2.50
CA PRO A 155 -22.05 22.30 -3.87
C PRO A 155 -21.10 22.84 -4.95
N LEU A 156 -20.56 24.05 -4.76
CA LEU A 156 -19.59 24.66 -5.68
C LEU A 156 -18.28 23.84 -5.76
N HIS A 157 -17.76 23.35 -4.63
CA HIS A 157 -16.58 22.49 -4.61
C HIS A 157 -16.80 21.21 -5.40
N LEU A 158 -17.95 20.55 -5.24
CA LEU A 158 -18.27 19.30 -5.93
C LEU A 158 -18.43 19.49 -7.45
N ALA A 159 -19.12 20.55 -7.86
CA ALA A 159 -19.27 20.91 -9.27
C ALA A 159 -17.92 21.24 -9.92
N ALA A 160 -17.07 22.00 -9.22
CA ALA A 160 -15.73 22.32 -9.67
C ALA A 160 -14.80 21.10 -9.68
N LEU A 161 -14.88 20.19 -8.70
CA LEU A 161 -14.09 18.95 -8.67
C LEU A 161 -14.37 18.09 -9.91
N LYS A 162 -15.63 18.03 -10.37
CA LYS A 162 -16.03 17.25 -11.55
C LYS A 162 -15.98 18.00 -12.88
N GLY A 163 -15.83 19.32 -12.87
CA GLY A 163 -15.73 20.11 -14.10
C GLY A 163 -17.06 20.49 -14.72
N HIS A 164 -18.14 20.57 -13.93
CA HIS A 164 -19.48 20.88 -14.42
C HIS A 164 -19.68 22.39 -14.57
N TYR A 165 -19.22 22.94 -15.70
CA TYR A 165 -19.21 24.39 -15.97
C TYR A 165 -20.58 25.05 -15.78
N GLU A 166 -21.64 24.52 -16.41
CA GLU A 166 -22.99 25.09 -16.37
C GLU A 166 -23.57 25.08 -14.95
N THR A 167 -23.22 24.06 -14.17
CA THR A 167 -23.61 23.97 -12.76
C THR A 167 -22.89 25.01 -11.91
N VAL A 168 -21.59 25.23 -12.16
CA VAL A 168 -20.83 26.30 -11.48
C VAL A 168 -21.38 27.67 -11.84
N GLU A 169 -21.66 27.93 -13.12
CA GLU A 169 -22.25 29.19 -13.58
C GLU A 169 -23.60 29.46 -12.91
N LEU A 170 -24.47 28.45 -12.83
CA LEU A 170 -25.75 28.55 -12.14
C LEU A 170 -25.60 28.83 -10.64
N LEU A 171 -24.65 28.16 -9.97
CA LEU A 171 -24.39 28.41 -8.55
C LEU A 171 -23.86 29.85 -8.33
N LEU A 172 -22.92 30.30 -9.16
CA LEU A 172 -22.34 31.64 -9.08
C LEU A 172 -23.36 32.75 -9.27
N SER A 173 -24.44 32.47 -10.02
CA SER A 173 -25.57 33.38 -10.22
C SER A 173 -26.37 33.64 -8.93
N LYS A 174 -26.12 32.90 -7.84
CA LYS A 174 -26.79 33.09 -6.55
C LYS A 174 -26.02 34.09 -5.69
N PRO A 175 -26.63 35.21 -5.29
CA PRO A 175 -25.94 36.27 -4.55
C PRO A 175 -25.44 35.80 -3.17
N GLU A 176 -26.15 34.87 -2.54
CA GLU A 176 -25.80 34.31 -1.24
C GLU A 176 -24.62 33.32 -1.28
N LEU A 177 -24.17 32.87 -2.46
CA LEU A 177 -23.07 31.90 -2.58
C LEU A 177 -21.73 32.52 -2.14
N CYS A 178 -21.03 31.83 -1.24
CA CYS A 178 -19.65 32.11 -0.86
C CYS A 178 -18.68 31.30 -1.73
N VAL A 179 -17.98 31.99 -2.63
CA VAL A 179 -17.05 31.38 -3.60
C VAL A 179 -15.75 30.90 -2.94
N VAL A 180 -15.32 31.55 -1.86
CA VAL A 180 -14.02 31.33 -1.22
C VAL A 180 -14.10 30.43 0.01
N TRP A 181 -15.19 29.69 0.18
CA TRP A 181 -15.36 28.82 1.35
C TRP A 181 -14.23 27.78 1.44
N PRO A 182 -13.54 27.62 2.58
CA PRO A 182 -12.54 26.56 2.76
C PRO A 182 -13.20 25.27 3.26
N ASN A 183 -12.85 24.13 2.67
CA ASN A 183 -13.26 22.82 3.20
C ASN A 183 -12.45 22.41 4.45
N GLN A 184 -12.63 21.18 4.94
CA GLN A 184 -11.92 20.68 6.12
C GLN A 184 -10.39 20.66 5.97
N GLU A 185 -9.88 20.48 4.74
CA GLU A 185 -8.46 20.57 4.41
C GLU A 185 -8.03 22.01 4.08
N LYS A 186 -8.87 23.02 4.33
CA LYS A 186 -8.69 24.42 3.91
C LYS A 186 -8.54 24.60 2.40
N SER A 187 -8.97 23.63 1.60
CA SER A 187 -8.97 23.76 0.15
C SER A 187 -10.21 24.53 -0.29
N THR A 188 -10.04 25.43 -1.23
CA THR A 188 -11.11 26.22 -1.86
C THR A 188 -11.43 25.67 -3.26
N VAL A 189 -12.50 26.18 -3.89
CA VAL A 189 -12.87 25.86 -5.28
C VAL A 189 -11.69 26.01 -6.28
N PHE A 190 -10.82 26.99 -6.06
CA PHE A 190 -9.63 27.23 -6.89
C PHE A 190 -8.62 26.08 -6.82
N HIS A 191 -8.48 25.45 -5.64
CA HIS A 191 -7.59 24.29 -5.48
C HIS A 191 -8.08 23.10 -6.31
N TYR A 192 -9.39 22.86 -6.35
CA TYR A 192 -9.99 21.79 -7.17
C TYR A 192 -9.85 22.06 -8.66
N CYS A 193 -10.18 23.28 -9.11
CA CYS A 193 -10.01 23.66 -10.52
C CYS A 193 -8.55 23.48 -10.96
N ALA A 194 -7.61 23.92 -10.12
CA ALA A 194 -6.18 23.81 -10.36
C ALA A 194 -5.66 22.36 -10.33
N GLN A 195 -6.17 21.51 -9.44
CA GLN A 195 -5.76 20.11 -9.37
C GLN A 195 -6.27 19.30 -10.56
N PHE A 196 -7.54 19.49 -10.95
CA PHE A 196 -8.21 18.67 -11.95
C PHE A 196 -8.19 19.25 -13.37
N GLY A 197 -7.76 20.50 -13.55
CA GLY A 197 -7.54 21.07 -14.89
C GLY A 197 -8.75 21.75 -15.51
N HIS A 198 -9.71 22.19 -14.69
CA HIS A 198 -10.95 22.81 -15.17
C HIS A 198 -10.74 24.28 -15.52
N LEU A 199 -10.11 24.52 -16.68
CA LEU A 199 -9.67 25.85 -17.13
C LEU A 199 -10.81 26.85 -17.27
N GLU A 200 -11.91 26.48 -17.92
CA GLU A 200 -13.02 27.42 -18.16
C GLU A 200 -13.74 27.79 -16.86
N ILE A 201 -13.82 26.86 -15.90
CA ILE A 201 -14.34 27.15 -14.55
C ILE A 201 -13.38 28.10 -13.82
N MET A 202 -12.07 27.87 -13.91
CA MET A 202 -11.07 28.77 -13.32
C MET A 202 -11.19 30.19 -13.91
N LYS A 203 -11.37 30.33 -15.23
CA LYS A 203 -11.59 31.64 -15.86
C LYS A 203 -12.86 32.30 -15.34
N LEU A 204 -13.97 31.57 -15.34
CA LEU A 204 -15.26 32.06 -14.85
C LEU A 204 -15.16 32.58 -13.40
N LEU A 205 -14.44 31.86 -12.54
CA LEU A 205 -14.23 32.27 -11.15
C LEU A 205 -13.32 33.50 -11.04
N LEU A 206 -12.20 33.55 -11.78
CA LEU A 206 -11.24 34.65 -11.67
C LEU A 206 -11.73 35.95 -12.34
N ASP A 207 -12.57 35.84 -13.36
CA ASP A 207 -13.15 36.98 -14.08
C ASP A 207 -14.45 37.48 -13.40
N ASP A 208 -14.82 36.98 -12.21
CA ASP A 208 -15.95 37.48 -11.41
C ASP A 208 -15.62 38.84 -10.76
N ILE A 209 -15.92 39.91 -11.51
CA ILE A 209 -15.67 41.31 -11.12
C ILE A 209 -16.37 41.66 -9.79
N GLN A 210 -17.54 41.07 -9.51
CA GLN A 210 -18.31 41.41 -8.31
C GLN A 210 -17.61 40.92 -7.03
N ARG A 211 -16.85 39.84 -7.13
CA ARG A 211 -16.16 39.19 -6.00
C ARG A 211 -14.63 39.34 -6.07
N TYR A 212 -14.12 40.20 -6.96
CA TYR A 212 -12.70 40.34 -7.26
C TYR A 212 -11.83 40.58 -6.01
N ASP A 213 -12.23 41.47 -5.10
CA ASP A 213 -11.44 41.80 -3.90
C ASP A 213 -11.24 40.59 -2.99
N ILE A 214 -12.30 39.79 -2.80
CA ILE A 214 -12.26 38.58 -1.97
C ILE A 214 -11.49 37.46 -2.69
N ILE A 215 -11.69 37.32 -4.00
CA ILE A 215 -11.00 36.30 -4.81
C ILE A 215 -9.50 36.57 -4.85
N SER A 216 -9.09 37.81 -5.11
CA SER A 216 -7.67 38.20 -5.18
C SER A 216 -6.96 38.00 -3.83
N ALA A 217 -7.64 38.24 -2.70
CA ALA A 217 -7.10 37.94 -1.38
C ALA A 217 -6.92 36.43 -1.12
N CYS A 218 -7.89 35.60 -1.54
CA CYS A 218 -7.93 34.17 -1.21
C CYS A 218 -7.24 33.23 -2.22
N VAL A 219 -7.12 33.61 -3.51
CA VAL A 219 -6.57 32.73 -4.56
C VAL A 219 -5.10 32.37 -4.33
N HIS A 220 -4.42 33.10 -3.46
CA HIS A 220 -3.04 32.85 -3.05
C HIS A 220 -2.90 32.16 -1.70
N GLU A 221 -3.99 31.88 -0.99
CA GLU A 221 -3.96 31.19 0.29
C GLU A 221 -3.63 29.71 0.10
N GLY A 222 -2.90 29.16 1.06
CA GLY A 222 -2.54 27.75 1.07
C GLY A 222 -3.57 26.94 1.86
N ASN A 223 -3.79 25.70 1.43
CA ASN A 223 -4.59 24.73 2.17
C ASN A 223 -3.86 24.24 3.45
N LEU A 224 -4.34 23.17 4.09
CA LEU A 224 -3.74 22.59 5.31
C LEU A 224 -2.26 22.18 5.11
N TYR A 225 -1.87 21.83 3.89
CA TYR A 225 -0.49 21.50 3.52
C TYR A 225 0.33 22.73 3.11
N GLY A 226 -0.27 23.92 3.12
CA GLY A 226 0.33 25.15 2.59
C GLY A 226 0.38 25.20 1.06
N ASP A 227 -0.24 24.24 0.36
CA ASP A 227 -0.33 24.26 -1.09
C ASP A 227 -1.31 25.33 -1.52
N THR A 228 -0.86 26.28 -2.33
CA THR A 228 -1.75 27.23 -3.02
C THR A 228 -2.37 26.57 -4.27
N PRO A 229 -3.42 27.15 -4.89
CA PRO A 229 -3.92 26.67 -6.18
C PRO A 229 -2.82 26.53 -7.24
N LEU A 230 -1.82 27.42 -7.24
CA LEU A 230 -0.69 27.35 -8.17
C LEU A 230 0.19 26.11 -7.92
N HIS A 231 0.40 25.72 -6.66
CA HIS A 231 1.11 24.47 -6.33
C HIS A 231 0.36 23.27 -6.91
N ASN A 232 -0.95 23.17 -6.67
CA ASN A 232 -1.78 22.07 -7.18
C ASN A 232 -1.75 21.99 -8.71
N ALA A 233 -1.86 23.13 -9.42
CA ALA A 233 -1.73 23.19 -10.86
C ALA A 233 -0.36 22.68 -11.34
N CYS A 234 0.73 23.02 -10.63
CA CYS A 234 2.08 22.56 -10.96
C CYS A 234 2.24 21.05 -10.76
N TYR A 235 1.77 20.49 -9.63
CA TYR A 235 1.82 19.05 -9.39
C TYR A 235 1.00 18.24 -10.40
N SER A 236 -0.18 18.76 -10.77
CA SER A 236 -1.07 18.12 -11.72
C SER A 236 -0.66 18.32 -13.17
N ASN A 237 0.27 19.24 -13.47
CA ASN A 237 0.66 19.67 -14.81
C ASN A 237 -0.48 20.34 -15.59
N GLN A 238 -1.24 21.21 -14.92
CA GLN A 238 -2.29 22.00 -15.56
C GLN A 238 -1.71 23.29 -16.14
N PHE A 239 -0.96 23.17 -17.24
CA PHE A 239 -0.14 24.24 -17.78
C PHE A 239 -0.93 25.52 -18.11
N GLU A 240 -2.11 25.38 -18.70
CA GLU A 240 -2.95 26.54 -19.04
C GLU A 240 -3.52 27.23 -17.79
N ILE A 241 -3.81 26.48 -16.72
CA ILE A 241 -4.23 27.08 -15.44
C ILE A 241 -3.06 27.82 -14.77
N VAL A 242 -1.84 27.28 -14.86
CA VAL A 242 -0.63 27.98 -14.36
C VAL A 242 -0.47 29.33 -15.04
N LYS A 243 -0.59 29.38 -16.38
CA LYS A 243 -0.55 30.64 -17.14
C LYS A 243 -1.65 31.59 -16.68
N LEU A 244 -2.87 31.09 -16.59
CA LEU A 244 -4.04 31.88 -16.21
C LEU A 244 -3.88 32.49 -14.81
N LEU A 245 -3.56 31.68 -13.80
CA LEU A 245 -3.34 32.15 -12.43
C LEU A 245 -2.27 33.25 -12.39
N ILE A 246 -1.09 33.01 -12.97
CA ILE A 246 -0.02 34.00 -12.97
C ILE A 246 -0.43 35.30 -13.70
N SER A 247 -1.16 35.18 -14.81
CA SER A 247 -1.60 36.35 -15.59
C SER A 247 -2.68 37.19 -14.89
N ARG A 248 -3.54 36.56 -14.07
CA ARG A 248 -4.73 37.21 -13.47
C ARG A 248 -4.55 37.57 -12.00
N SER A 249 -3.84 36.74 -11.25
CA SER A 249 -3.60 36.96 -9.82
C SER A 249 -2.16 37.37 -9.51
N GLY A 250 -1.27 37.42 -10.50
CA GLY A 250 0.08 37.97 -10.35
C GLY A 250 1.10 36.95 -9.82
N PHE A 251 2.20 37.47 -9.29
CA PHE A 251 3.42 36.68 -9.04
C PHE A 251 3.61 36.23 -7.58
N ASP A 252 2.78 36.69 -6.65
CA ASP A 252 2.95 36.50 -5.20
C ASP A 252 3.01 35.02 -4.78
N CYS A 253 2.38 34.12 -5.54
CA CYS A 253 2.43 32.68 -5.28
C CYS A 253 3.73 32.00 -5.72
N LEU A 254 4.53 32.60 -6.60
CA LEU A 254 5.72 31.95 -7.17
C LEU A 254 6.83 31.71 -6.15
N SER A 255 6.87 32.53 -5.09
CA SER A 255 7.83 32.39 -3.98
C SER A 255 7.20 31.83 -2.71
N LYS A 256 5.90 31.54 -2.68
CA LYS A 256 5.26 30.91 -1.51
C LYS A 256 5.72 29.46 -1.38
N GLU A 257 6.03 29.06 -0.16
CA GLU A 257 6.48 27.71 0.17
C GLU A 257 5.39 26.98 0.96
N ASN A 258 5.13 25.73 0.59
CA ASN A 258 4.24 24.84 1.32
C ASN A 258 4.94 24.18 2.53
N MET A 259 4.25 23.28 3.25
CA MET A 259 4.81 22.59 4.41
C MET A 259 5.99 21.66 4.09
N PHE A 260 6.17 21.32 2.81
CA PHE A 260 7.27 20.50 2.31
C PHE A 260 8.47 21.35 1.86
N SER A 261 8.46 22.66 2.16
CA SER A 261 9.46 23.62 1.69
C SER A 261 9.51 23.74 0.16
N GLU A 262 8.43 23.40 -0.54
CA GLU A 262 8.36 23.45 -1.99
C GLU A 262 7.67 24.74 -2.43
N THR A 263 8.30 25.46 -3.37
CA THR A 263 7.65 26.51 -4.18
C THR A 263 6.92 25.88 -5.38
N PRO A 264 6.14 26.64 -6.17
CA PRO A 264 5.52 26.09 -7.40
C PRO A 264 6.52 25.49 -8.39
N LEU A 265 7.75 26.05 -8.48
CA LEU A 265 8.81 25.47 -9.30
C LEU A 265 9.27 24.11 -8.76
N HIS A 266 9.41 23.97 -7.44
CA HIS A 266 9.68 22.68 -6.80
C HIS A 266 8.54 21.71 -7.08
N ALA A 267 7.28 22.12 -6.92
CA ALA A 267 6.11 21.29 -7.18
C ALA A 267 6.08 20.73 -8.61
N ALA A 268 6.38 21.57 -9.61
CA ALA A 268 6.49 21.14 -11.01
C ALA A 268 7.64 20.13 -11.22
N CYS A 269 8.79 20.33 -10.55
CA CYS A 269 9.93 19.43 -10.61
C CYS A 269 9.70 18.11 -9.86
N THR A 270 8.98 18.13 -8.73
CA THR A 270 8.56 16.95 -7.96
C THR A 270 7.60 16.08 -8.78
N ALA A 271 6.66 16.69 -9.48
CA ALA A 271 5.76 15.96 -10.38
C ALA A 271 6.47 15.44 -11.64
N GLY A 272 7.40 16.22 -12.20
CA GLY A 272 8.25 15.82 -13.32
C GLY A 272 7.54 15.54 -14.64
N LYS A 273 6.30 16.02 -14.78
CA LYS A 273 5.41 15.71 -15.91
C LYS A 273 5.70 16.51 -17.19
N SER A 274 6.15 17.76 -17.07
CA SER A 274 6.35 18.65 -18.22
C SER A 274 7.53 19.58 -18.03
N VAL A 275 8.45 19.55 -18.99
CA VAL A 275 9.58 20.47 -19.09
C VAL A 275 9.12 21.86 -19.54
N ASP A 276 8.10 21.95 -20.39
CA ASP A 276 7.57 23.23 -20.89
C ASP A 276 6.97 24.07 -19.77
N LEU A 277 6.27 23.42 -18.82
CA LEU A 277 5.75 24.08 -17.63
C LEU A 277 6.89 24.65 -16.76
N ILE A 278 7.94 23.86 -16.53
CA ILE A 278 9.11 24.28 -15.76
C ILE A 278 9.81 25.45 -16.47
N GLY A 279 10.01 25.34 -17.78
CA GLY A 279 10.60 26.41 -18.60
C GLY A 279 9.75 27.69 -18.61
N TYR A 280 8.42 27.56 -18.57
CA TYR A 280 7.54 28.72 -18.40
C TYR A 280 7.68 29.38 -17.03
N LEU A 281 7.71 28.58 -15.94
CA LEU A 281 7.90 29.09 -14.58
C LEU A 281 9.25 29.81 -14.43
N LEU A 282 10.33 29.25 -14.98
CA LEU A 282 11.67 29.87 -14.95
C LEU A 282 11.76 31.20 -15.69
N LYS A 283 10.85 31.47 -16.63
CA LYS A 283 10.76 32.77 -17.34
C LYS A 283 10.00 33.83 -16.55
N GLN A 284 9.33 33.47 -15.45
CA GLN A 284 8.54 34.41 -14.67
C GLN A 284 9.45 35.28 -13.78
N PRO A 285 9.06 36.55 -13.52
CA PRO A 285 9.81 37.43 -12.63
C PRO A 285 10.05 36.82 -11.25
N GLY A 286 11.30 36.89 -10.77
CA GLY A 286 11.67 36.44 -9.43
C GLY A 286 11.82 34.92 -9.26
N VAL A 287 11.62 34.12 -10.31
CA VAL A 287 11.83 32.67 -10.24
C VAL A 287 13.29 32.33 -10.55
N ASN A 288 13.99 31.74 -9.57
CA ASN A 288 15.37 31.28 -9.70
C ASN A 288 15.41 29.75 -9.81
N VAL A 289 16.15 29.22 -10.79
CA VAL A 289 16.40 27.78 -10.98
C VAL A 289 17.05 27.13 -9.76
N ASN A 290 17.82 27.91 -9.00
CA ASN A 290 18.53 27.53 -7.77
C ASN A 290 17.82 28.03 -6.51
N CYS A 291 16.52 28.33 -6.57
CA CYS A 291 15.78 28.70 -5.37
C CYS A 291 15.84 27.59 -4.31
N GLN A 292 15.97 27.97 -3.04
CA GLN A 292 16.06 27.03 -1.92
C GLN A 292 14.82 27.19 -1.04
N GLY A 293 14.15 26.07 -0.72
CA GLY A 293 13.11 26.05 0.31
C GLY A 293 13.66 26.23 1.73
N ARG A 294 12.79 26.19 2.74
CA ARG A 294 13.17 26.30 4.18
C ARG A 294 14.19 25.27 4.65
N ASP A 295 14.18 24.08 4.07
CA ASP A 295 15.13 22.98 4.33
C ASP A 295 16.38 23.04 3.42
N GLY A 296 16.46 24.04 2.54
CA GLY A 296 17.59 24.31 1.66
C GLY A 296 17.62 23.51 0.36
N HIS A 297 16.65 22.64 0.08
CA HIS A 297 16.65 21.90 -1.18
C HIS A 297 16.23 22.78 -2.36
N THR A 298 16.69 22.44 -3.56
CA THR A 298 16.42 23.16 -4.82
C THR A 298 15.49 22.36 -5.73
N PRO A 299 14.91 22.94 -6.80
CA PRO A 299 14.13 22.19 -7.78
C PRO A 299 14.90 21.02 -8.42
N LEU A 300 16.21 21.16 -8.59
CA LEU A 300 17.08 20.07 -9.06
C LEU A 300 17.14 18.91 -8.07
N HIS A 301 17.14 19.19 -6.76
CA HIS A 301 17.03 18.15 -5.73
C HIS A 301 15.71 17.38 -5.87
N SER A 302 14.58 18.10 -6.02
CA SER A 302 13.26 17.49 -6.20
C SER A 302 13.19 16.59 -7.45
N ALA A 303 13.74 17.05 -8.58
CA ALA A 303 13.80 16.26 -9.82
C ALA A 303 14.68 15.02 -9.68
N CYS A 304 15.83 15.14 -9.00
CA CYS A 304 16.74 14.03 -8.72
C CYS A 304 16.12 12.99 -7.78
N TYR A 305 15.47 13.42 -6.71
CA TYR A 305 14.82 12.55 -5.74
C TYR A 305 13.62 11.78 -6.31
N ASN A 306 12.92 12.34 -7.30
CA ASN A 306 11.77 11.67 -7.92
C ASN A 306 12.11 10.95 -9.23
N GLY A 307 13.37 10.97 -9.67
CA GLY A 307 13.83 10.17 -10.80
C GLY A 307 13.55 10.76 -12.19
N HIS A 308 13.33 12.07 -12.27
CA HIS A 308 12.88 12.73 -13.50
C HIS A 308 14.03 13.13 -14.41
N LEU A 309 14.69 12.17 -15.06
CA LEU A 309 15.90 12.38 -15.87
C LEU A 309 15.79 13.51 -16.91
N LYS A 310 14.65 13.61 -17.60
CA LYS A 310 14.40 14.67 -18.60
C LYS A 310 14.38 16.07 -17.96
N VAL A 311 13.76 16.18 -16.79
CA VAL A 311 13.70 17.43 -16.02
C VAL A 311 15.07 17.77 -15.45
N VAL A 312 15.80 16.78 -14.92
CA VAL A 312 17.18 17.00 -14.46
C VAL A 312 18.05 17.57 -15.58
N LYS A 313 18.05 16.93 -16.76
CA LYS A 313 18.81 17.43 -17.91
C LYS A 313 18.41 18.87 -18.27
N PHE A 314 17.12 19.14 -18.35
CA PHE A 314 16.63 20.48 -18.66
C PHE A 314 17.06 21.52 -17.63
N LEU A 315 16.95 21.23 -16.33
CA LEU A 315 17.37 22.14 -15.26
C LEU A 315 18.87 22.45 -15.35
N LEU A 316 19.71 21.46 -15.65
CA LEU A 316 21.14 21.66 -15.89
C LEU A 316 21.39 22.56 -17.11
N ASP A 317 20.66 22.33 -18.20
CA ASP A 317 20.73 23.19 -19.40
C ASP A 317 20.27 24.63 -19.11
N GLN A 318 19.43 24.84 -18.08
CA GLN A 318 19.00 26.15 -17.58
C GLN A 318 19.93 26.72 -16.48
N GLY A 319 21.07 26.09 -16.19
CA GLY A 319 22.05 26.59 -15.23
C GLY A 319 21.79 26.21 -13.76
N ALA A 320 21.08 25.11 -13.50
CA ALA A 320 20.94 24.58 -12.15
C ALA A 320 22.29 24.12 -11.59
N ASP A 321 22.62 24.59 -10.39
CA ASP A 321 23.86 24.27 -9.69
C ASP A 321 23.71 22.92 -8.96
N MET A 322 24.59 21.98 -9.31
CA MET A 322 24.62 20.62 -8.77
C MET A 322 25.34 20.51 -7.43
N ASP A 323 26.06 21.55 -7.00
CA ASP A 323 26.86 21.54 -5.78
C ASP A 323 26.14 22.22 -4.60
N ILE A 324 24.98 22.85 -4.83
CA ILE A 324 24.12 23.36 -3.75
C ILE A 324 23.70 22.19 -2.87
N SER A 325 23.94 22.31 -1.57
CA SER A 325 23.50 21.33 -0.56
C SER A 325 22.23 21.82 0.11
N ALA A 326 21.26 20.93 0.26
CA ALA A 326 20.18 21.11 1.23
C ALA A 326 20.77 21.20 2.64
N ASN A 327 20.30 22.16 3.45
CA ASN A 327 20.83 22.43 4.78
C ASN A 327 19.69 22.87 5.69
N SER A 328 19.47 22.15 6.79
CA SER A 328 18.54 22.60 7.83
C SER A 328 19.14 23.82 8.54
N GLN A 329 18.49 24.98 8.42
CA GLN A 329 18.91 26.22 9.10
C GLN A 329 19.04 26.07 10.64
N ILE A 330 18.54 24.97 11.21
CA ILE A 330 18.66 24.61 12.63
C ILE A 330 20.14 24.48 13.05
N LEU A 331 21.01 23.90 12.22
CA LEU A 331 22.44 23.72 12.56
C LEU A 331 23.21 25.04 12.65
N ARG A 332 22.79 26.08 11.93
CA ARG A 332 23.45 27.41 11.95
C ARG A 332 23.05 28.22 13.20
N LYS A 333 21.80 28.11 13.66
CA LYS A 333 21.34 28.75 14.90
C LYS A 333 22.01 28.16 16.15
N PHE A 334 22.25 26.85 16.19
CA PHE A 334 23.04 26.23 17.27
C PHE A 334 24.51 26.66 17.28
N LYS A 335 25.07 27.05 16.13
CA LYS A 335 26.45 27.54 16.04
C LYS A 335 26.61 28.99 16.54
N HIS A 336 25.58 29.83 16.38
CA HIS A 336 25.59 31.24 16.82
C HIS A 336 24.97 31.48 18.20
N ALA A 337 24.13 30.59 18.73
CA ALA A 337 23.56 30.72 20.07
C ALA A 337 24.57 30.37 21.19
N ASN A 338 25.62 29.59 20.90
CA ASN A 338 26.67 29.24 21.86
C ASN A 338 27.92 30.14 21.79
N SER A 339 27.93 31.17 20.95
CA SER A 339 29.04 32.15 20.87
C SER A 339 28.72 33.48 21.58
N GLY A 340 27.76 33.48 22.50
CA GLY A 340 27.20 34.69 23.13
C GLY A 340 27.38 34.81 24.64
N ALA A 341 28.23 33.99 25.27
CA ALA A 341 28.56 34.15 26.68
C ALA A 341 30.01 33.72 26.93
N PHE A 342 30.79 34.66 27.50
CA PHE A 342 32.20 34.56 27.93
C PHE A 342 33.28 34.87 26.88
N GLY A 343 33.63 36.15 26.80
CA GLY A 343 34.94 36.65 27.21
C GLY A 343 36.17 36.27 26.37
N ASP A 344 36.66 37.27 25.63
CA ASP A 344 38.08 37.58 25.36
C ASP A 344 39.12 36.56 25.86
N SER A 345 39.67 35.78 24.92
CA SER A 345 41.09 35.45 24.90
C SER A 345 41.43 34.85 23.54
N ASP A 346 42.34 35.51 22.84
CA ASP A 346 43.00 35.02 21.64
C ASP A 346 43.67 33.67 21.95
N VAL A 347 43.06 32.59 21.50
CA VAL A 347 43.70 31.26 21.44
C VAL A 347 43.35 30.67 20.08
N ASP A 348 44.34 30.65 19.19
CA ASP A 348 44.31 29.96 17.91
C ASP A 348 43.97 28.48 18.11
N PHE A 349 42.68 28.15 17.96
CA PHE A 349 42.17 26.78 17.99
C PHE A 349 42.22 26.16 16.58
N GLU A 350 43.39 26.22 15.93
CA GLU A 350 43.59 25.62 14.61
C GLU A 350 44.08 24.17 14.64
N ASN A 351 44.29 23.53 15.81
CA ASN A 351 45.00 22.24 15.82
C ASN A 351 44.52 21.10 16.74
N THR A 352 43.29 21.11 17.29
CA THR A 352 42.80 20.00 18.14
C THR A 352 41.36 19.54 17.85
N ALA A 353 40.99 19.48 16.57
CA ALA A 353 39.84 18.70 16.09
C ALA A 353 40.18 18.01 14.75
N LYS A 354 41.16 17.11 14.75
CA LYS A 354 41.36 16.17 13.64
C LYS A 354 40.27 15.09 13.68
N GLY A 355 39.14 15.42 13.06
CA GLY A 355 38.05 14.52 12.75
C GLY A 355 36.87 15.34 12.22
N PRO A 356 36.70 15.49 10.89
CA PRO A 356 35.54 16.21 10.38
C PRO A 356 34.30 15.41 10.75
N ILE A 357 33.34 16.03 11.45
CA ILE A 357 31.95 15.59 11.42
C ILE A 357 31.49 15.81 9.98
N SER A 358 31.72 14.80 9.14
CA SER A 358 31.30 14.76 7.74
C SER A 358 29.78 14.72 7.70
N VAL A 359 29.15 15.89 7.69
CA VAL A 359 27.76 16.03 7.23
C VAL A 359 27.75 15.52 5.80
N ALA A 360 27.09 14.39 5.53
CA ALA A 360 26.97 13.87 4.16
C ALA A 360 26.36 14.98 3.30
N SER A 361 27.08 15.42 2.27
CA SER A 361 26.66 16.52 1.39
C SER A 361 25.28 16.19 0.82
N GLN A 362 24.25 16.94 1.22
CA GLN A 362 22.87 16.72 0.77
C GLN A 362 22.68 17.37 -0.61
N THR A 363 23.47 16.94 -1.59
CA THR A 363 23.46 17.48 -2.96
C THR A 363 22.45 16.71 -3.83
N PRO A 364 22.05 17.25 -4.99
CA PRO A 364 21.16 16.56 -5.92
C PRO A 364 21.69 15.18 -6.36
N ILE A 365 23.00 15.07 -6.59
CA ILE A 365 23.64 13.78 -6.94
C ILE A 365 23.53 12.77 -5.80
N ALA A 366 23.68 13.20 -4.54
CA ALA A 366 23.48 12.35 -3.39
C ALA A 366 22.04 11.84 -3.37
N TRP A 367 21.05 12.73 -3.51
CA TRP A 367 19.63 12.35 -3.50
C TRP A 367 19.25 11.40 -4.64
N ALA A 368 19.77 11.60 -5.86
CA ALA A 368 19.59 10.66 -6.98
C ALA A 368 20.20 9.28 -6.67
N TYR A 369 21.38 9.26 -6.06
CA TYR A 369 22.07 8.03 -5.66
C TYR A 369 21.32 7.29 -4.55
N GLU A 370 20.80 8.00 -3.54
CA GLU A 370 20.04 7.39 -2.45
C GLU A 370 18.74 6.73 -2.90
N GLN A 371 18.09 7.30 -3.93
CA GLN A 371 16.88 6.74 -4.53
C GLN A 371 17.17 5.66 -5.60
N GLY A 372 18.44 5.41 -5.93
CA GLY A 372 18.85 4.39 -6.90
C GLY A 372 18.68 4.78 -8.38
N PHE A 373 18.68 6.08 -8.69
CA PHE A 373 18.57 6.56 -10.08
C PHE A 373 19.93 6.67 -10.77
N ASP A 374 20.55 5.52 -11.06
CA ASP A 374 21.91 5.43 -11.61
C ASP A 374 22.10 6.25 -12.91
N ASN A 375 21.08 6.32 -13.77
CA ASN A 375 21.13 7.14 -14.99
C ASN A 375 21.29 8.64 -14.70
N ILE A 376 20.64 9.13 -13.65
CA ILE A 376 20.74 10.53 -13.21
C ILE A 376 22.09 10.77 -12.54
N VAL A 377 22.55 9.83 -11.71
CA VAL A 377 23.86 9.90 -11.07
C VAL A 377 24.98 9.97 -12.11
N ASN A 378 24.92 9.13 -13.15
CA ASN A 378 25.89 9.13 -14.24
C ASN A 378 25.86 10.46 -15.02
N LEU A 379 24.66 10.96 -15.35
CA LEU A 379 24.51 12.27 -15.99
C LEU A 379 25.19 13.39 -15.17
N LEU A 380 24.91 13.47 -13.87
CA LEU A 380 25.48 14.51 -12.99
C LEU A 380 27.01 14.38 -12.88
N LYS A 381 27.54 13.15 -12.82
CA LYS A 381 29.00 12.91 -12.84
C LYS A 381 29.65 13.36 -14.13
N ASP A 382 29.01 13.11 -15.27
CA ASP A 382 29.55 13.46 -16.59
C ASP A 382 29.56 14.97 -16.80
N VAL A 383 28.50 15.68 -16.37
CA VAL A 383 28.47 17.14 -16.38
C VAL A 383 29.61 17.71 -15.52
N LYS A 384 29.78 17.21 -14.29
CA LYS A 384 30.87 17.63 -13.39
C LYS A 384 32.27 17.40 -13.98
N ARG A 385 32.51 16.24 -14.61
CA ARG A 385 33.78 15.96 -15.33
C ARG A 385 34.04 16.95 -16.47
N SER A 386 32.99 17.32 -17.21
CA SER A 386 33.11 18.23 -18.34
C SER A 386 33.44 19.67 -17.91
N GLU A 387 32.95 20.11 -16.75
CA GLU A 387 33.28 21.42 -16.17
C GLU A 387 34.74 21.52 -15.74
N TYR A 388 35.28 20.49 -15.07
CA TYR A 388 36.71 20.43 -14.71
C TYR A 388 37.64 20.44 -15.93
N SER A 389 37.27 19.75 -17.00
CA SER A 389 38.04 19.75 -18.24
C SER A 389 38.09 21.15 -18.88
N ARG A 390 36.96 21.88 -18.87
CA ARG A 390 36.89 23.26 -19.37
C ARG A 390 37.60 24.29 -18.50
N SER A 391 37.58 24.14 -17.18
CA SER A 391 38.29 25.07 -16.27
C SER A 391 39.81 24.88 -16.31
N SER A 392 40.30 23.65 -16.50
CA SER A 392 41.74 23.36 -16.67
C SER A 392 42.33 23.85 -17.99
N ALA A 393 41.49 24.15 -19.00
CA ALA A 393 41.94 24.66 -20.30
C ALA A 393 42.19 26.20 -20.32
N SER A 394 41.95 26.90 -19.20
CA SER A 394 42.06 28.36 -19.09
C SER A 394 43.28 28.85 -18.30
N GLU A 395 44.08 27.96 -17.70
CA GLU A 395 45.30 28.34 -16.95
C GLU A 395 46.52 27.53 -17.40
N CYS A 396 47.32 28.18 -18.25
CA CYS A 396 48.78 28.12 -18.42
C CYS A 396 49.56 26.79 -18.60
N SER A 397 50.28 26.78 -19.74
CA SER A 397 51.73 26.53 -19.90
C SER A 397 52.38 25.26 -19.33
N TYR A 398 53.06 24.56 -20.24
CA TYR A 398 54.26 23.73 -20.05
C TYR A 398 54.94 23.82 -18.68
N ASN A 399 54.93 22.72 -17.92
CA ASN A 399 56.16 21.98 -17.61
C ASN A 399 55.89 20.61 -16.97
N SER A 400 56.54 19.61 -17.57
CA SER A 400 57.11 18.39 -17.01
C SER A 400 56.27 17.47 -16.10
N LEU A 401 55.85 16.36 -16.72
CA LEU A 401 56.13 14.97 -16.33
C LEU A 401 56.50 14.67 -14.86
N ASN A 402 55.77 13.67 -14.35
CA ASN A 402 55.99 12.87 -13.14
C ASN A 402 55.62 13.53 -11.81
N ASP A 403 54.31 13.55 -11.54
CA ASP A 403 53.81 13.13 -10.23
C ASP A 403 52.38 12.57 -10.39
N TYR A 404 52.29 11.28 -10.69
CA TYR A 404 51.10 10.48 -10.43
C TYR A 404 50.97 10.29 -8.90
N ALA A 405 50.67 11.38 -8.19
CA ALA A 405 50.16 11.29 -6.83
C ALA A 405 48.65 11.09 -6.95
N SER A 406 48.19 9.91 -6.54
CA SER A 406 46.78 9.61 -6.36
C SER A 406 46.13 10.72 -5.54
N VAL A 407 45.25 11.50 -6.16
CA VAL A 407 44.15 12.10 -5.41
C VAL A 407 43.21 10.94 -5.08
N THR A 408 43.58 10.21 -4.04
CA THR A 408 42.70 9.32 -3.28
C THR A 408 41.55 10.17 -2.75
N LEU A 409 40.50 10.33 -3.56
CA LEU A 409 39.15 10.33 -3.05
C LEU A 409 39.04 9.08 -2.15
N PRO A 410 38.51 9.20 -0.92
CA PRO A 410 38.58 8.11 0.03
C PRO A 410 37.98 6.85 -0.58
N SER A 411 38.75 5.76 -0.50
CA SER A 411 38.36 4.43 -0.99
C SER A 411 36.93 4.07 -0.56
N PRO A 412 36.22 3.21 -1.32
CA PRO A 412 34.78 2.92 -1.17
C PRO A 412 34.37 2.16 0.10
N MET A 413 35.15 2.28 1.17
CA MET A 413 34.97 1.57 2.44
C MET A 413 34.78 2.51 3.64
N GLY A 414 34.68 3.82 3.42
CA GLY A 414 34.28 4.80 4.43
C GLY A 414 32.76 4.94 4.54
N LYS A 415 32.10 3.94 5.16
CA LYS A 415 30.68 3.94 5.60
C LYS A 415 29.61 4.00 4.49
N LEU A 416 29.23 2.81 3.99
CA LEU A 416 28.05 2.55 3.17
C LEU A 416 26.80 3.26 3.72
N LYS A 417 26.37 4.36 3.10
CA LYS A 417 25.02 4.92 3.26
C LYS A 417 24.52 5.49 1.94
N SER A 418 24.07 4.60 1.07
CA SER A 418 22.69 4.60 0.57
C SER A 418 22.55 3.42 -0.39
N VAL A 419 22.48 2.25 0.21
CA VAL A 419 21.88 1.13 -0.47
C VAL A 419 20.37 1.38 -0.35
N THR A 420 19.60 1.37 -1.46
CA THR A 420 18.11 1.42 -1.35
C THR A 420 17.67 0.39 -0.32
N LYS A 421 16.60 0.61 0.46
CA LYS A 421 16.17 -0.38 1.48
C LYS A 421 16.09 -1.79 0.87
N GLU A 422 15.62 -1.89 -0.37
CA GLU A 422 15.57 -3.14 -1.13
C GLU A 422 16.96 -3.68 -1.48
N LYS A 423 17.89 -2.85 -2.00
CA LYS A 423 19.26 -3.29 -2.28
C LYS A 423 20.02 -3.62 -0.97
N ALA A 424 19.64 -3.00 0.16
CA ALA A 424 20.24 -3.22 1.48
C ALA A 424 19.75 -4.56 2.03
N GLU A 425 18.46 -4.83 1.92
CA GLU A 425 17.85 -6.12 2.24
C GLU A 425 18.45 -7.24 1.38
N VAL A 426 18.66 -7.03 0.08
CA VAL A 426 19.31 -8.02 -0.81
C VAL A 426 20.78 -8.23 -0.45
N LEU A 427 21.55 -7.16 -0.23
CA LEU A 427 22.97 -7.29 0.17
C LEU A 427 23.11 -7.92 1.56
N GLN A 428 22.24 -7.58 2.49
CA GLN A 428 22.18 -8.19 3.81
C GLN A 428 21.80 -9.67 3.70
N LEU A 429 20.81 -10.01 2.87
CA LEU A 429 20.45 -11.41 2.61
C LEU A 429 21.61 -12.18 1.99
N ARG A 430 22.29 -11.62 0.99
CA ARG A 430 23.47 -12.21 0.36
C ARG A 430 24.59 -12.48 1.38
N ASN A 431 24.79 -11.57 2.33
CA ASN A 431 25.80 -11.74 3.38
C ASN A 431 25.41 -12.75 4.47
N LEU A 432 24.11 -12.82 4.83
CA LEU A 432 23.62 -13.72 5.87
C LEU A 432 23.37 -15.15 5.37
N LEU A 433 23.05 -15.30 4.08
CA LEU A 433 22.82 -16.59 3.47
C LEU A 433 24.16 -17.32 3.32
N GLY A 434 24.25 -18.57 3.77
CA GLY A 434 25.49 -19.34 3.63
C GLY A 434 25.90 -19.49 2.16
N ASN A 435 27.22 -19.48 1.88
CA ASN A 435 27.74 -19.62 0.52
C ASN A 435 27.22 -20.87 -0.20
N GLN A 436 26.93 -21.97 0.51
CA GLN A 436 26.36 -23.17 -0.10
C GLN A 436 24.95 -23.00 -0.71
N TYR A 437 24.24 -21.92 -0.36
CA TYR A 437 22.89 -21.63 -0.85
C TYR A 437 22.89 -20.59 -1.97
N HIS A 438 24.06 -20.07 -2.37
CA HIS A 438 24.19 -19.16 -3.50
C HIS A 438 24.29 -19.96 -4.79
N ILE A 439 23.32 -19.77 -5.69
CA ILE A 439 23.23 -20.49 -6.96
C ILE A 439 23.30 -19.47 -8.09
N GLN A 440 24.17 -19.68 -9.07
CA GLN A 440 24.20 -18.85 -10.27
C GLN A 440 23.09 -19.29 -11.23
N MET A 441 22.44 -18.32 -11.87
CA MET A 441 21.38 -18.62 -12.84
C MET A 441 21.91 -19.41 -14.04
N SER A 442 23.19 -19.27 -14.38
CA SER A 442 23.88 -20.05 -15.42
C SER A 442 23.97 -21.54 -15.13
N ASP A 443 23.88 -21.95 -13.86
CA ASP A 443 24.02 -23.34 -13.43
C ASP A 443 22.68 -24.10 -13.48
N ILE A 444 21.60 -23.39 -13.82
CA ILE A 444 20.24 -23.89 -13.86
C ILE A 444 19.82 -24.12 -15.31
N ASP A 445 19.56 -25.38 -15.66
CA ASP A 445 18.95 -25.74 -16.94
C ASP A 445 17.41 -25.64 -16.82
N LEU A 446 16.84 -24.57 -17.40
CA LEU A 446 15.40 -24.28 -17.37
C LEU A 446 14.66 -25.23 -18.32
N GLN A 447 13.70 -26.01 -17.79
CA GLN A 447 12.85 -26.88 -18.59
C GLN A 447 11.46 -26.22 -18.81
N GLU A 448 10.40 -26.87 -18.32
CA GLU A 448 9.02 -26.46 -18.52
C GLU A 448 8.50 -25.54 -17.39
N SER A 449 7.56 -24.66 -17.74
CA SER A 449 6.81 -23.87 -16.76
C SER A 449 5.76 -24.77 -16.09
N VAL A 450 5.88 -24.98 -14.78
CA VAL A 450 4.98 -25.85 -14.00
C VAL A 450 3.89 -25.10 -13.25
N GLY A 451 4.01 -23.77 -13.13
CA GLY A 451 2.96 -22.96 -12.52
C GLY A 451 3.22 -21.47 -12.60
N SER A 452 2.17 -20.69 -12.40
CA SER A 452 2.26 -19.23 -12.25
C SER A 452 1.48 -18.81 -11.02
N GLY A 453 2.19 -18.34 -10.00
CA GLY A 453 1.58 -17.72 -8.83
C GLY A 453 1.39 -16.22 -9.01
N SER A 454 0.83 -15.58 -7.98
CA SER A 454 0.62 -14.13 -7.91
C SER A 454 1.92 -13.32 -8.06
N PHE A 455 3.06 -13.91 -7.68
CA PHE A 455 4.33 -13.20 -7.48
C PHE A 455 5.49 -13.67 -8.38
N GLY A 456 5.25 -14.69 -9.22
CA GLY A 456 6.30 -15.26 -10.05
C GLY A 456 5.85 -16.49 -10.84
N LYS A 457 6.67 -16.88 -11.83
CA LYS A 457 6.50 -18.14 -12.55
C LYS A 457 7.44 -19.19 -11.98
N VAL A 458 6.93 -20.40 -11.79
CA VAL A 458 7.69 -21.55 -11.29
C VAL A 458 8.04 -22.44 -12.48
N TYR A 459 9.33 -22.74 -12.59
CA TYR A 459 9.88 -23.59 -13.64
C TYR A 459 10.44 -24.86 -13.01
N LYS A 460 10.21 -25.99 -13.66
CA LYS A 460 10.95 -27.21 -13.39
C LYS A 460 12.31 -27.09 -14.07
N CYS A 461 13.37 -27.37 -13.33
CA CYS A 461 14.74 -27.16 -13.79
C CYS A 461 15.64 -28.30 -13.36
N VAL A 462 16.82 -28.41 -13.98
CA VAL A 462 17.89 -29.30 -13.53
C VAL A 462 19.05 -28.47 -13.01
N LEU A 463 19.48 -28.78 -11.79
CA LEU A 463 20.65 -28.19 -11.14
C LEU A 463 21.55 -29.33 -10.65
N ASN A 464 22.78 -29.42 -11.15
CA ASN A 464 23.73 -30.48 -10.78
C ASN A 464 23.14 -31.91 -10.86
N ASN A 465 22.46 -32.23 -11.97
CA ASN A 465 21.73 -33.50 -12.19
C ASN A 465 20.60 -33.81 -11.19
N ARG A 466 20.13 -32.82 -10.43
CA ARG A 466 18.93 -32.92 -9.59
C ARG A 466 17.80 -32.09 -10.17
N THR A 467 16.60 -32.66 -10.21
CA THR A 467 15.37 -31.93 -10.55
C THR A 467 14.98 -30.99 -9.40
N VAL A 468 14.85 -29.71 -9.71
CA VAL A 468 14.51 -28.64 -8.76
C VAL A 468 13.36 -27.78 -9.29
N ALA A 469 12.69 -27.07 -8.38
CA ALA A 469 11.73 -26.03 -8.74
C ALA A 469 12.38 -24.66 -8.58
N VAL A 470 12.22 -23.79 -9.58
CA VAL A 470 12.78 -22.44 -9.60
C VAL A 470 11.65 -21.43 -9.76
N LYS A 471 11.36 -20.68 -8.69
CA LYS A 471 10.38 -19.59 -8.68
C LYS A 471 11.09 -18.30 -9.05
N ARG A 472 10.87 -17.81 -10.27
CA ARG A 472 11.40 -16.53 -10.75
C ARG A 472 10.44 -15.40 -10.43
N TYR A 473 10.94 -14.37 -9.76
CA TYR A 473 10.17 -13.17 -9.46
C TYR A 473 10.16 -12.25 -10.69
N ARG A 474 9.06 -11.51 -10.90
CA ARG A 474 8.86 -10.72 -12.12
C ARG A 474 9.82 -9.52 -12.15
N SER A 475 10.43 -9.27 -13.31
CA SER A 475 11.25 -8.07 -13.52
C SER A 475 10.38 -6.82 -13.62
N TRP A 476 10.78 -5.80 -12.86
CA TRP A 476 10.37 -4.39 -12.85
C TRP A 476 9.19 -4.01 -13.76
N SER A 477 7.96 -4.25 -13.32
CA SER A 477 6.83 -3.41 -13.73
C SER A 477 6.79 -2.18 -12.82
N VAL A 478 6.80 -0.99 -13.42
CA VAL A 478 6.76 0.32 -12.73
C VAL A 478 5.71 0.31 -11.62
N GLY A 479 6.13 0.17 -10.35
CA GLY A 479 5.26 0.31 -9.18
C GLY A 479 5.27 -0.81 -8.12
N SER A 480 5.79 -2.02 -8.35
CA SER A 480 5.69 -3.11 -7.33
C SER A 480 6.87 -3.13 -6.33
N LYS A 481 6.83 -2.24 -5.33
CA LYS A 481 7.76 -2.25 -4.18
C LYS A 481 7.69 -3.53 -3.32
N SER A 482 6.74 -4.43 -3.60
CA SER A 482 6.39 -5.60 -2.82
C SER A 482 7.25 -6.83 -3.12
N ASP A 483 7.76 -6.97 -4.35
CA ASP A 483 8.21 -8.27 -4.85
C ASP A 483 9.62 -8.64 -4.35
N VAL A 484 10.54 -7.67 -4.28
CA VAL A 484 11.87 -7.85 -3.67
C VAL A 484 11.76 -8.15 -2.18
N LYS A 485 10.86 -7.47 -1.48
CA LYS A 485 10.61 -7.70 -0.05
C LYS A 485 10.05 -9.11 0.20
N MET A 486 9.11 -9.55 -0.65
CA MET A 486 8.57 -10.91 -0.59
C MET A 486 9.66 -11.95 -0.87
N PHE A 487 10.46 -11.75 -1.92
CA PHE A 487 11.58 -12.63 -2.23
C PHE A 487 12.56 -12.73 -1.05
N CYS A 488 13.07 -11.58 -0.57
CA CYS A 488 14.04 -11.57 0.52
C CYS A 488 13.49 -12.23 1.79
N ARG A 489 12.20 -12.01 2.07
CA ARG A 489 11.47 -12.64 3.17
C ARG A 489 11.34 -14.15 3.01
N GLU A 490 10.94 -14.62 1.83
CA GLU A 490 10.72 -16.03 1.54
C GLU A 490 12.03 -16.81 1.70
N VAL A 491 13.14 -16.37 1.07
CA VAL A 491 14.43 -17.05 1.26
C VAL A 491 15.01 -16.87 2.67
N SER A 492 14.76 -15.74 3.34
CA SER A 492 15.12 -15.58 4.76
C SER A 492 14.40 -16.59 5.66
N ILE A 493 13.10 -16.79 5.47
CA ILE A 493 12.33 -17.73 6.28
C ILE A 493 12.79 -19.15 5.92
N MET A 494 12.72 -19.53 4.65
CA MET A 494 12.96 -20.90 4.20
C MET A 494 14.38 -21.40 4.49
N SER A 495 15.40 -20.54 4.43
CA SER A 495 16.78 -20.91 4.80
C SER A 495 16.95 -21.30 6.27
N ARG A 496 15.95 -21.04 7.13
CA ARG A 496 15.94 -21.34 8.57
C ARG A 496 14.95 -22.46 8.93
N LEU A 497 14.25 -23.03 7.94
CA LEU A 497 13.29 -24.11 8.13
C LEU A 497 13.94 -25.44 7.76
N ASN A 498 13.76 -26.44 8.61
CA ASN A 498 14.15 -27.81 8.35
C ASN A 498 13.11 -28.72 8.98
N HIS A 499 12.16 -29.20 8.17
CA HIS A 499 11.07 -30.05 8.62
C HIS A 499 10.62 -30.94 7.45
N PRO A 500 10.32 -32.24 7.67
CA PRO A 500 9.97 -33.18 6.60
C PRO A 500 8.68 -32.83 5.83
N ASN A 501 7.82 -32.00 6.41
CA ASN A 501 6.55 -31.54 5.82
C ASN A 501 6.58 -30.07 5.37
N ILE A 502 7.76 -29.46 5.28
CA ILE A 502 7.95 -28.11 4.72
C ILE A 502 8.79 -28.25 3.46
N LEU A 503 8.42 -27.55 2.40
CA LEU A 503 9.14 -27.59 1.14
C LEU A 503 10.62 -27.20 1.34
N GLN A 504 11.53 -28.10 0.95
CA GLN A 504 12.95 -27.92 1.21
C GLN A 504 13.57 -26.81 0.36
N PHE A 505 14.21 -25.86 1.04
CA PHE A 505 15.05 -24.83 0.42
C PHE A 505 16.37 -25.41 -0.07
N ILE A 506 16.74 -25.13 -1.32
CA ILE A 506 18.01 -25.55 -1.93
C ILE A 506 18.96 -24.36 -2.08
N GLY A 507 18.45 -23.20 -2.46
CA GLY A 507 19.26 -21.98 -2.58
C GLY A 507 18.51 -20.83 -3.26
N ALA A 508 19.23 -19.77 -3.58
CA ALA A 508 18.68 -18.61 -4.26
C ALA A 508 19.69 -17.97 -5.22
N CYS A 509 19.18 -17.41 -6.31
CA CYS A 509 19.94 -16.59 -7.25
C CYS A 509 19.80 -15.14 -6.83
N LEU A 510 20.91 -14.53 -6.39
CA LEU A 510 20.93 -13.22 -5.75
C LEU A 510 21.73 -12.18 -6.53
N ASP A 511 22.42 -12.55 -7.60
CA ASP A 511 23.43 -11.69 -8.25
C ASP A 511 22.84 -10.50 -9.00
N ASP A 512 21.76 -10.75 -9.75
CA ASP A 512 21.04 -9.76 -10.55
C ASP A 512 19.56 -9.65 -10.13
N PRO A 513 19.08 -8.46 -9.73
CA PRO A 513 17.66 -8.20 -9.45
C PRO A 513 16.68 -8.57 -10.57
N SER A 514 17.11 -8.53 -11.83
CA SER A 514 16.29 -8.95 -12.98
C SER A 514 16.15 -10.48 -13.08
N GLN A 515 16.97 -11.22 -12.31
CA GLN A 515 17.07 -12.68 -12.32
C GLN A 515 16.85 -13.31 -10.94
N PHE A 516 16.29 -12.57 -9.97
CA PHE A 516 16.00 -13.15 -8.66
C PHE A 516 15.14 -14.40 -8.75
N ALA A 517 15.66 -15.48 -8.18
CA ALA A 517 15.04 -16.78 -8.22
C ALA A 517 15.23 -17.52 -6.90
N LEU A 518 14.15 -18.15 -6.43
CA LEU A 518 14.15 -19.05 -5.29
C LEU A 518 14.22 -20.49 -5.82
N VAL A 519 15.17 -21.27 -5.32
CA VAL A 519 15.39 -22.67 -5.72
C VAL A 519 14.99 -23.60 -4.57
N THR A 520 14.03 -24.48 -4.82
CA THR A 520 13.53 -25.47 -3.86
C THR A 520 13.57 -26.87 -4.44
N GLU A 521 13.33 -27.87 -3.60
CA GLU A 521 13.06 -29.21 -4.11
C GLU A 521 11.84 -29.21 -5.04
N PHE A 522 11.86 -30.10 -6.03
CA PHE A 522 10.72 -30.32 -6.90
C PHE A 522 9.73 -31.29 -6.24
N ALA A 523 8.46 -30.87 -6.14
CA ALA A 523 7.33 -31.68 -5.71
C ALA A 523 6.58 -32.20 -6.94
N GLN A 524 6.83 -33.46 -7.30
CA GLN A 524 6.46 -34.02 -8.60
C GLN A 524 4.94 -34.24 -8.79
N ASP A 525 4.18 -34.32 -7.71
CA ASP A 525 2.72 -34.53 -7.75
C ASP A 525 1.93 -33.20 -7.72
N GLY A 526 2.60 -32.05 -7.89
CA GLY A 526 1.96 -30.75 -8.01
C GLY A 526 1.32 -30.23 -6.72
N SER A 527 0.37 -29.30 -6.85
CA SER A 527 -0.38 -28.74 -5.73
C SER A 527 -1.58 -29.60 -5.37
N LEU A 528 -1.98 -29.57 -4.10
CA LEU A 528 -3.18 -30.23 -3.61
C LEU A 528 -4.43 -29.72 -4.34
N PHE A 529 -4.50 -28.42 -4.64
CA PHE A 529 -5.59 -27.84 -5.41
C PHE A 529 -5.75 -28.50 -6.79
N ASN A 530 -4.65 -28.62 -7.54
CA ASN A 530 -4.67 -29.22 -8.87
C ASN A 530 -5.08 -30.69 -8.78
N ALA A 531 -4.52 -31.43 -7.81
CA ALA A 531 -4.85 -32.83 -7.60
C ALA A 531 -6.34 -33.03 -7.24
N LEU A 532 -6.93 -32.18 -6.40
CA LEU A 532 -8.34 -32.27 -6.01
C LEU A 532 -9.31 -31.83 -7.13
N HIS A 533 -9.04 -30.69 -7.80
CA HIS A 533 -10.05 -30.02 -8.61
C HIS A 533 -9.80 -30.08 -10.12
N GLU A 534 -8.54 -30.07 -10.54
CA GLU A 534 -8.18 -30.14 -11.96
C GLU A 534 -8.06 -31.60 -12.42
N GLU A 535 -7.29 -32.40 -11.68
CA GLU A 535 -7.08 -33.82 -11.95
C GLU A 535 -8.19 -34.71 -11.39
N LYS A 536 -8.92 -34.22 -10.37
CA LYS A 536 -9.93 -34.99 -9.61
C LYS A 536 -9.38 -36.33 -9.12
N ARG A 537 -8.13 -36.31 -8.64
CA ARG A 537 -7.40 -37.46 -8.15
C ARG A 537 -8.11 -38.04 -6.92
N PHE A 538 -8.35 -39.35 -6.96
CA PHE A 538 -8.93 -40.04 -5.82
C PHE A 538 -7.90 -40.18 -4.69
N PHE A 539 -8.30 -39.78 -3.48
CA PHE A 539 -7.52 -39.99 -2.25
C PHE A 539 -8.28 -40.90 -1.31
N ASP A 540 -7.65 -42.00 -0.92
CA ASP A 540 -8.20 -42.87 0.11
C ASP A 540 -8.18 -42.20 1.50
N ALA A 541 -8.85 -42.83 2.47
CA ALA A 541 -8.98 -42.27 3.82
C ALA A 541 -7.63 -42.14 4.54
N GLU A 542 -6.67 -43.05 4.27
CA GLU A 542 -5.35 -43.03 4.90
C GLU A 542 -4.51 -41.87 4.37
N PHE A 543 -4.53 -41.63 3.06
CA PHE A 543 -3.78 -40.55 2.44
C PHE A 543 -4.40 -39.18 2.74
N LYS A 544 -5.74 -39.05 2.73
CA LYS A 544 -6.43 -37.84 3.23
C LYS A 544 -6.00 -37.49 4.65
N PHE A 545 -5.95 -38.50 5.52
CA PHE A 545 -5.46 -38.32 6.89
C PHE A 545 -3.99 -37.91 6.92
N SER A 546 -3.13 -38.57 6.12
CA SER A 546 -1.70 -38.25 6.05
C SER A 546 -1.46 -36.80 5.65
N ILE A 547 -2.17 -36.31 4.63
CA ILE A 547 -2.08 -34.91 4.19
C ILE A 547 -2.46 -33.96 5.34
N CYS A 548 -3.59 -34.21 6.00
CA CYS A 548 -4.03 -33.37 7.13
C CYS A 548 -2.99 -33.35 8.26
N PHE A 549 -2.45 -34.52 8.62
CA PHE A 549 -1.44 -34.65 9.67
C PHE A 549 -0.12 -33.97 9.31
N ASP A 550 0.36 -34.16 8.07
CA ASP A 550 1.59 -33.56 7.57
C ASP A 550 1.53 -32.03 7.60
N VAL A 551 0.42 -31.44 7.13
CA VAL A 551 0.21 -29.99 7.17
C VAL A 551 0.14 -29.49 8.62
N ALA A 552 -0.61 -30.17 9.50
CA ALA A 552 -0.68 -29.81 10.91
C ALA A 552 0.69 -29.89 11.61
N SER A 553 1.51 -30.89 11.27
CA SER A 553 2.87 -31.08 11.76
C SER A 553 3.78 -29.91 11.35
N ALA A 554 3.75 -29.54 10.07
CA ALA A 554 4.49 -28.38 9.55
C ALA A 554 4.09 -27.07 10.25
N MET A 555 2.78 -26.82 10.40
CA MET A 555 2.28 -25.60 11.04
C MET A 555 2.61 -25.54 12.53
N ASN A 556 2.52 -26.68 13.24
CA ASN A 556 2.96 -26.77 14.63
C ASN A 556 4.46 -26.46 14.77
N TYR A 557 5.30 -26.95 13.85
CA TYR A 557 6.73 -26.63 13.82
C TYR A 557 6.98 -25.13 13.65
N LEU A 558 6.23 -24.44 12.78
CA LEU A 558 6.35 -23.00 12.57
C LEU A 558 5.91 -22.18 13.78
N HIS A 559 4.81 -22.57 14.42
CA HIS A 559 4.19 -21.82 15.52
C HIS A 559 4.89 -22.01 16.86
N LYS A 560 5.59 -23.15 17.08
CA LYS A 560 6.30 -23.45 18.35
C LYS A 560 7.72 -22.90 18.45
N ARG A 561 8.21 -22.22 17.42
CA ARG A 561 9.55 -21.61 17.44
C ARG A 561 9.62 -20.52 18.51
N SER A 562 10.83 -20.22 18.99
CA SER A 562 11.07 -19.09 19.91
C SER A 562 10.57 -17.76 19.36
N TYR A 563 10.59 -17.61 18.03
CA TYR A 563 9.88 -16.57 17.28
C TYR A 563 8.88 -17.25 16.35
N PRO A 564 7.60 -17.37 16.74
CA PRO A 564 6.60 -18.05 15.94
C PRO A 564 6.46 -17.42 14.55
N ILE A 565 6.34 -18.27 13.53
CA ILE A 565 6.15 -17.86 12.14
C ILE A 565 4.70 -18.11 11.76
N ILE A 566 3.97 -17.06 11.42
CA ILE A 566 2.61 -17.15 10.88
C ILE A 566 2.70 -17.22 9.36
N HIS A 567 2.05 -18.22 8.75
CA HIS A 567 2.11 -18.45 7.31
C HIS A 567 1.39 -17.37 6.50
N ARG A 568 0.19 -16.98 6.94
CA ARG A 568 -0.68 -15.93 6.36
C ARG A 568 -1.36 -16.23 5.03
N ASP A 569 -1.05 -17.35 4.40
CA ASP A 569 -1.62 -17.75 3.10
C ASP A 569 -1.71 -19.29 2.97
N LEU A 570 -2.12 -19.97 4.04
CA LEU A 570 -2.28 -21.42 4.00
C LEU A 570 -3.54 -21.77 3.19
N ASN A 571 -3.36 -22.43 2.06
CA ASN A 571 -4.46 -22.89 1.19
C ASN A 571 -3.98 -24.08 0.31
N PRO A 572 -4.88 -24.80 -0.38
CA PRO A 572 -4.49 -25.98 -1.18
C PRO A 572 -3.57 -25.69 -2.38
N HIS A 573 -3.45 -24.45 -2.86
CA HIS A 573 -2.45 -24.12 -3.87
C HIS A 573 -1.03 -24.11 -3.29
N ASN A 574 -0.92 -23.81 -1.99
CA ASN A 574 0.35 -23.70 -1.24
C ASN A 574 0.69 -24.99 -0.46
N ILE A 575 -0.07 -26.06 -0.67
CA ILE A 575 0.23 -27.41 -0.18
C ILE A 575 0.63 -28.25 -1.38
N LEU A 576 1.88 -28.71 -1.42
CA LEU A 576 2.42 -29.52 -2.52
C LEU A 576 2.46 -30.99 -2.13
N LEU A 577 2.28 -31.87 -3.12
CA LEU A 577 2.32 -33.32 -2.95
C LEU A 577 3.62 -33.90 -3.50
N LYS A 578 4.20 -34.87 -2.78
CA LYS A 578 5.40 -35.57 -3.21
C LYS A 578 5.38 -37.02 -2.71
N GLY A 579 4.92 -37.93 -3.55
CA GLY A 579 4.61 -39.31 -3.16
C GLY A 579 3.53 -39.32 -2.07
N ASN A 580 3.80 -40.00 -0.96
CA ASN A 580 2.85 -40.11 0.15
C ASN A 580 3.01 -39.00 1.22
N ARG A 581 3.51 -37.82 0.84
CA ARG A 581 3.72 -36.70 1.77
C ARG A 581 3.13 -35.40 1.25
N ALA A 582 2.62 -34.59 2.17
CA ALA A 582 2.28 -33.20 1.91
C ALA A 582 3.37 -32.25 2.45
N LEU A 583 3.65 -31.22 1.66
CA LEU A 583 4.67 -30.20 1.93
C LEU A 583 4.01 -28.82 1.94
N VAL A 584 4.17 -28.07 3.02
CA VAL A 584 3.75 -26.67 3.09
C VAL A 584 4.77 -25.79 2.35
N ALA A 585 4.28 -24.94 1.45
CA ALA A 585 5.07 -24.11 0.55
C ALA A 585 4.58 -22.64 0.53
N ASP A 586 5.31 -21.79 -0.19
CA ASP A 586 5.03 -20.35 -0.38
C ASP A 586 4.99 -19.51 0.91
N PHE A 587 6.19 -19.21 1.43
CA PHE A 587 6.38 -18.34 2.59
C PHE A 587 6.47 -16.86 2.21
N GLY A 588 6.09 -16.51 0.97
CA GLY A 588 6.15 -15.17 0.42
C GLY A 588 5.34 -14.17 1.22
N GLU A 589 4.28 -14.60 1.93
CA GLU A 589 3.42 -13.78 2.79
C GLU A 589 3.59 -13.96 4.31
N SER A 590 4.48 -14.85 4.76
CA SER A 590 4.67 -15.19 6.17
C SER A 590 5.31 -14.09 7.02
N ARG A 591 5.15 -14.10 8.35
CA ARG A 591 5.70 -13.10 9.30
C ARG A 591 6.09 -13.72 10.64
N PHE A 592 7.02 -13.08 11.36
CA PHE A 592 7.33 -13.40 12.76
C PHE A 592 6.37 -12.64 13.70
N VAL A 593 5.95 -13.23 14.82
CA VAL A 593 4.94 -12.67 15.73
C VAL A 593 5.37 -11.41 16.51
N ASP A 594 6.68 -11.13 16.65
CA ASP A 594 7.19 -10.01 17.47
C ASP A 594 7.43 -8.69 16.69
N SER A 595 7.05 -8.62 15.40
CA SER A 595 7.23 -7.41 14.61
C SER A 595 6.18 -6.35 14.98
N ARG A 596 6.57 -5.31 15.72
CA ARG A 596 5.83 -4.04 15.88
C ARG A 596 5.82 -3.21 14.59
N ASP A 597 5.63 -3.85 13.43
CA ASP A 597 5.36 -3.18 12.17
C ASP A 597 3.89 -2.77 12.15
N ILE A 598 3.66 -1.47 12.35
CA ILE A 598 2.37 -0.77 12.17
C ILE A 598 1.93 -0.81 10.68
N ASP A 599 2.78 -1.33 9.78
CA ASP A 599 2.53 -1.48 8.36
C ASP A 599 2.21 -2.95 8.00
N MET A 600 1.16 -3.48 8.61
CA MET A 600 0.56 -4.74 8.19
C MET A 600 -0.06 -4.54 6.81
N THR A 601 0.55 -5.10 5.76
CA THR A 601 0.04 -5.07 4.39
C THR A 601 -1.45 -5.42 4.37
N ARG A 602 -2.30 -4.50 3.88
CA ARG A 602 -3.76 -4.69 3.77
C ARG A 602 -4.02 -5.90 2.85
N GLN A 603 -4.58 -6.97 3.43
CA GLN A 603 -5.02 -8.21 2.79
C GLN A 603 -3.92 -9.16 2.25
N PRO A 604 -3.17 -9.87 3.11
CA PRO A 604 -2.28 -10.96 2.68
C PRO A 604 -3.09 -12.22 2.26
N GLY A 605 -2.64 -12.92 1.23
CA GLY A 605 -3.09 -14.27 0.89
C GLY A 605 -4.44 -14.39 0.18
N ASN A 606 -4.85 -15.62 -0.12
CA ASN A 606 -6.04 -15.92 -0.89
C ASN A 606 -7.32 -15.72 -0.06
N LEU A 607 -8.14 -14.74 -0.47
CA LEU A 607 -9.34 -14.31 0.26
C LEU A 607 -10.28 -15.46 0.63
N ARG A 608 -10.41 -16.50 -0.20
CA ARG A 608 -11.37 -17.59 0.04
C ARG A 608 -11.04 -18.42 1.29
N TRP A 609 -9.76 -18.59 1.61
CA TRP A 609 -9.32 -19.35 2.80
C TRP A 609 -8.95 -18.43 3.98
N MET A 610 -9.19 -17.13 3.85
CA MET A 610 -8.83 -16.13 4.85
C MET A 610 -9.72 -16.20 6.10
N ALA A 611 -9.10 -16.07 7.26
CA ALA A 611 -9.81 -16.06 8.53
C ALA A 611 -10.66 -14.76 8.72
N PRO A 612 -11.88 -14.85 9.28
CA PRO A 612 -12.80 -13.73 9.50
C PRO A 612 -12.19 -12.49 10.16
N GLU A 613 -11.36 -12.68 11.19
CA GLU A 613 -10.77 -11.59 11.97
C GLU A 613 -9.80 -10.74 11.15
N ILE A 614 -9.18 -11.31 10.10
CA ILE A 614 -8.31 -10.56 9.18
C ILE A 614 -9.13 -9.59 8.32
N PHE A 615 -10.39 -9.94 8.07
CA PHE A 615 -11.35 -9.10 7.34
C PHE A 615 -11.96 -8.01 8.24
N LEU A 616 -12.21 -8.33 9.52
CA LEU A 616 -12.97 -7.50 10.46
C LEU A 616 -12.13 -6.56 11.33
N GLN A 617 -10.91 -6.96 11.69
CA GLN A 617 -10.04 -6.20 12.57
C GLN A 617 -8.85 -5.66 11.79
N SER A 618 -8.55 -4.37 11.97
CA SER A 618 -7.42 -3.67 11.36
C SER A 618 -6.07 -4.27 11.81
N GLY A 619 -5.61 -5.33 11.14
CA GLY A 619 -4.20 -5.71 11.09
C GLY A 619 -3.68 -6.72 12.12
N SER A 620 -4.50 -7.31 12.98
CA SER A 620 -4.03 -8.31 13.98
C SER A 620 -4.04 -9.73 13.41
N TYR A 621 -2.93 -10.16 12.79
CA TYR A 621 -2.76 -11.56 12.36
C TYR A 621 -2.14 -12.38 13.50
N THR A 622 -2.81 -13.46 13.91
CA THR A 622 -2.29 -14.40 14.93
C THR A 622 -2.11 -15.80 14.34
N THR A 623 -1.46 -16.71 15.07
CA THR A 623 -1.35 -18.13 14.69
C THR A 623 -2.72 -18.78 14.48
N LYS A 624 -3.78 -18.26 15.11
CA LYS A 624 -5.16 -18.76 15.00
C LYS A 624 -5.84 -18.50 13.65
N ALA A 625 -5.32 -17.56 12.87
CA ALA A 625 -5.80 -17.35 11.51
C ALA A 625 -5.35 -18.49 10.59
N ASP A 626 -4.10 -18.97 10.72
CA ASP A 626 -3.62 -20.17 10.00
C ASP A 626 -4.44 -21.42 10.38
N VAL A 627 -4.88 -21.53 11.65
CA VAL A 627 -5.74 -22.64 12.11
C VAL A 627 -7.10 -22.64 11.40
N PHE A 628 -7.68 -21.47 11.16
CA PHE A 628 -8.92 -21.34 10.41
C PHE A 628 -8.73 -21.74 8.95
N SER A 629 -7.67 -21.24 8.30
CA SER A 629 -7.34 -21.59 6.92
C SER A 629 -7.07 -23.09 6.76
N TYR A 630 -6.39 -23.70 7.74
CA TYR A 630 -6.21 -25.16 7.81
C TYR A 630 -7.54 -25.91 7.87
N ALA A 631 -8.51 -25.46 8.68
CA ALA A 631 -9.82 -26.10 8.77
C ALA A 631 -10.56 -26.16 7.42
N LEU A 632 -10.44 -25.09 6.63
CA LEU A 632 -10.98 -25.05 5.26
C LEU A 632 -10.25 -26.01 4.32
N CYS A 633 -8.92 -26.14 4.44
CA CYS A 633 -8.15 -27.13 3.68
C CYS A 633 -8.59 -28.57 4.04
N VAL A 634 -8.78 -28.87 5.32
CA VAL A 634 -9.27 -30.18 5.77
C VAL A 634 -10.67 -30.45 5.23
N TRP A 635 -11.57 -29.47 5.29
CA TRP A 635 -12.91 -29.60 4.72
C TRP A 635 -12.84 -29.96 3.24
N GLU A 636 -12.05 -29.23 2.46
CA GLU A 636 -11.86 -29.40 1.02
C GLU A 636 -11.20 -30.75 0.64
N ILE A 637 -10.25 -31.24 1.45
CA ILE A 637 -9.66 -32.59 1.27
C ILE A 637 -10.73 -33.69 1.37
N TYR A 638 -11.67 -33.54 2.31
CA TYR A 638 -12.68 -34.57 2.56
C TYR A 638 -13.86 -34.49 1.60
N THR A 639 -14.34 -33.29 1.28
CA THR A 639 -15.48 -33.08 0.37
C THR A 639 -15.08 -33.14 -1.10
N GLY A 640 -13.85 -32.75 -1.44
CA GLY A 640 -13.44 -32.53 -2.83
C GLY A 640 -14.08 -31.28 -3.44
N ASP A 641 -14.71 -30.43 -2.63
CA ASP A 641 -15.39 -29.21 -3.07
C ASP A 641 -14.59 -27.96 -2.69
N ILE A 642 -14.76 -26.90 -3.47
CA ILE A 642 -14.19 -25.59 -3.16
C ILE A 642 -15.12 -24.86 -2.15
N PRO A 643 -14.60 -24.33 -1.02
CA PRO A 643 -15.41 -23.61 -0.04
C PRO A 643 -16.19 -22.46 -0.67
N PHE A 644 -17.52 -22.50 -0.58
CA PHE A 644 -18.42 -21.55 -1.25
C PHE A 644 -18.10 -21.37 -2.74
N VAL A 645 -17.96 -22.48 -3.50
CA VAL A 645 -17.63 -22.46 -4.94
C VAL A 645 -18.50 -21.52 -5.77
N HIS A 646 -19.79 -21.39 -5.41
CA HIS A 646 -20.76 -20.52 -6.07
C HIS A 646 -20.53 -19.02 -5.84
N LEU A 647 -19.60 -18.66 -4.94
CA LEU A 647 -19.26 -17.28 -4.61
C LEU A 647 -17.85 -16.93 -5.10
N LYS A 648 -17.67 -15.66 -5.48
CA LYS A 648 -16.34 -15.08 -5.71
C LYS A 648 -15.53 -15.11 -4.39
N PRO A 649 -14.18 -15.22 -4.42
CA PRO A 649 -13.35 -15.34 -3.21
C PRO A 649 -13.63 -14.26 -2.14
N ALA A 650 -13.75 -12.99 -2.55
CA ALA A 650 -14.06 -11.90 -1.63
C ALA A 650 -15.46 -12.03 -0.99
N THR A 651 -16.44 -12.53 -1.73
CA THR A 651 -17.79 -12.76 -1.24
C THR A 651 -17.84 -13.96 -0.29
N ALA A 652 -17.11 -15.04 -0.60
CA ALA A 652 -16.94 -16.19 0.30
C ALA A 652 -16.30 -15.77 1.63
N ALA A 653 -15.26 -14.94 1.58
CA ALA A 653 -14.64 -14.35 2.77
C ALA A 653 -15.64 -13.52 3.59
N ALA A 654 -16.42 -12.66 2.92
CA ALA A 654 -17.43 -11.83 3.54
C ALA A 654 -18.58 -12.63 4.18
N GLU A 655 -19.02 -13.73 3.56
CA GLU A 655 -20.00 -14.66 4.15
C GLU A 655 -19.51 -15.25 5.47
N MET A 656 -18.26 -15.72 5.50
CA MET A 656 -17.66 -16.26 6.71
C MET A 656 -17.43 -15.19 7.78
N ALA A 657 -17.08 -13.96 7.36
CA ALA A 657 -16.77 -12.85 8.25
C ALA A 657 -18.01 -12.19 8.86
N TYR A 658 -18.98 -11.79 8.05
CA TYR A 658 -20.12 -10.98 8.50
C TYR A 658 -21.37 -11.79 8.82
N ARG A 659 -21.61 -12.89 8.10
CA ARG A 659 -22.79 -13.73 8.31
C ARG A 659 -22.49 -14.94 9.19
N ASN A 660 -21.21 -15.14 9.52
CA ASN A 660 -20.72 -16.28 10.28
C ASN A 660 -21.13 -17.64 9.67
N ASN A 661 -21.37 -17.66 8.36
CA ASN A 661 -21.69 -18.87 7.61
C ASN A 661 -20.42 -19.72 7.47
N ARG A 662 -20.57 -21.05 7.40
CA ARG A 662 -19.48 -22.00 7.16
C ARG A 662 -19.88 -22.98 6.06
N PRO A 663 -18.92 -23.57 5.33
CA PRO A 663 -19.20 -24.66 4.40
C PRO A 663 -19.96 -25.81 5.09
N LEU A 664 -20.86 -26.45 4.35
CA LEU A 664 -21.70 -27.52 4.89
C LEU A 664 -20.84 -28.75 5.25
N LEU A 665 -21.02 -29.27 6.45
CA LEU A 665 -20.40 -30.54 6.86
C LEU A 665 -21.30 -31.68 6.41
N SER A 666 -20.89 -32.40 5.37
CA SER A 666 -21.60 -33.58 4.89
C SER A 666 -21.26 -34.83 5.71
N ASP A 667 -22.13 -35.83 5.70
CA ASP A 667 -21.89 -37.15 6.31
C ASP A 667 -20.68 -37.90 5.72
N ALA A 668 -20.16 -37.47 4.56
CA ALA A 668 -18.92 -38.01 3.98
C ALA A 668 -17.65 -37.69 4.80
N ILE A 669 -17.72 -36.71 5.71
CA ILE A 669 -16.61 -36.35 6.61
C ILE A 669 -16.75 -37.15 7.92
N PRO A 670 -15.73 -37.90 8.38
CA PRO A 670 -15.83 -38.63 9.65
C PRO A 670 -16.16 -37.71 10.83
N ALA A 671 -17.04 -38.15 11.75
CA ALA A 671 -17.58 -37.31 12.83
C ALA A 671 -16.51 -36.62 13.70
N LYS A 672 -15.37 -37.29 13.95
CA LYS A 672 -14.23 -36.68 14.67
C LYS A 672 -13.55 -35.57 13.87
N ILE A 673 -13.44 -35.73 12.56
CA ILE A 673 -12.90 -34.70 11.67
C ILE A 673 -13.89 -33.53 11.58
N GLN A 674 -15.20 -33.78 11.52
CA GLN A 674 -16.20 -32.72 11.62
C GLN A 674 -16.08 -31.93 12.94
N SER A 675 -15.91 -32.62 14.07
CA SER A 675 -15.69 -31.98 15.38
C SER A 675 -14.42 -31.11 15.38
N LEU A 676 -13.33 -31.62 14.82
CA LEU A 676 -12.07 -30.89 14.67
C LEU A 676 -12.24 -29.63 13.80
N ILE A 677 -12.87 -29.76 12.63
CA ILE A 677 -13.17 -28.63 11.74
C ILE A 677 -13.98 -27.57 12.49
N ASN A 678 -15.04 -27.97 13.21
CA ASN A 678 -15.88 -27.07 13.99
C ASN A 678 -15.13 -26.26 15.06
N LYS A 679 -14.19 -26.90 15.77
CA LYS A 679 -13.32 -26.18 16.72
C LYS A 679 -12.32 -25.26 16.00
N ALA A 680 -11.74 -25.72 14.89
CA ALA A 680 -10.68 -25.01 14.18
C ALA A 680 -11.16 -23.76 13.43
N TRP A 681 -12.38 -23.76 12.86
CA TRP A 681 -12.96 -22.58 12.20
C TRP A 681 -13.95 -21.78 13.05
N HIS A 682 -13.84 -21.91 14.38
CA HIS A 682 -14.73 -21.24 15.33
C HIS A 682 -14.75 -19.72 15.11
N SER A 683 -15.93 -19.09 15.31
CA SER A 683 -16.13 -17.65 15.08
C SER A 683 -15.22 -16.80 15.97
N SER A 684 -15.19 -17.07 17.27
CA SER A 684 -14.25 -16.40 18.19
C SER A 684 -12.88 -17.07 18.17
N VAL A 685 -11.86 -16.23 18.00
CA VAL A 685 -10.44 -16.61 17.83
C VAL A 685 -9.92 -17.40 19.05
N GLN A 686 -10.33 -17.05 20.27
CA GLN A 686 -9.84 -17.69 21.49
C GLN A 686 -10.23 -19.17 21.62
N TYR A 687 -11.28 -19.63 20.93
CA TYR A 687 -11.74 -21.02 21.00
C TYR A 687 -11.07 -21.94 19.99
N ARG A 688 -10.32 -21.38 19.03
CA ARG A 688 -9.59 -22.19 18.05
C ARG A 688 -8.41 -22.88 18.74
N PRO A 689 -8.21 -24.20 18.56
CA PRO A 689 -7.10 -24.92 19.17
C PRO A 689 -5.74 -24.51 18.61
N GLU A 690 -4.65 -24.85 19.30
CA GLU A 690 -3.30 -24.80 18.72
C GLU A 690 -3.06 -26.04 17.85
N PHE A 691 -2.14 -25.97 16.89
CA PHE A 691 -1.82 -27.12 16.03
C PHE A 691 -1.34 -28.36 16.80
N PHE A 692 -0.68 -28.19 17.94
CA PHE A 692 -0.34 -29.31 18.83
C PHE A 692 -1.57 -30.10 19.30
N VAL A 693 -2.67 -29.40 19.63
CA VAL A 693 -3.93 -30.04 20.06
C VAL A 693 -4.58 -30.73 18.88
N ILE A 694 -4.58 -30.08 17.70
CA ILE A 694 -5.10 -30.64 16.44
C ILE A 694 -4.37 -31.96 16.10
N MET A 695 -3.04 -31.99 16.20
CA MET A 695 -2.24 -33.19 15.94
C MET A 695 -2.60 -34.33 16.90
N ASN A 696 -2.80 -34.04 18.19
CA ASN A 696 -3.20 -35.05 19.18
C ASN A 696 -4.60 -35.60 18.90
N GLU A 697 -5.55 -34.76 18.51
CA GLU A 697 -6.89 -35.19 18.12
C GLU A 697 -6.85 -36.09 16.87
N LEU A 698 -6.07 -35.71 15.84
CA LEU A 698 -5.84 -36.53 14.65
C LEU A 698 -5.22 -37.90 15.01
N MET A 699 -4.20 -37.94 15.85
CA MET A 699 -3.58 -39.20 16.28
C MET A 699 -4.54 -40.09 17.08
N GLY A 700 -5.41 -39.48 17.90
CA GLY A 700 -6.50 -40.19 18.58
C GLY A 700 -7.48 -40.83 17.60
N THR A 701 -7.76 -40.19 16.46
CA THR A 701 -8.60 -40.81 15.41
C THR A 701 -7.93 -42.02 14.75
N LYS A 702 -6.60 -41.98 14.54
CA LYS A 702 -5.83 -43.08 13.92
C LYS A 702 -5.77 -44.32 14.81
N LYS A 703 -5.69 -44.16 16.13
CA LYS A 703 -5.70 -45.29 17.10
C LYS A 703 -7.04 -46.02 17.12
N GLN A 704 -8.17 -45.30 17.15
CA GLN A 704 -9.49 -45.92 17.14
C GLN A 704 -9.84 -46.58 15.79
N ASN A 705 -9.45 -45.99 14.66
CA ASN A 705 -9.65 -46.66 13.35
C ASN A 705 -8.80 -47.93 13.21
N LYS A 706 -7.65 -48.02 13.89
CA LYS A 706 -6.85 -49.26 13.97
C LYS A 706 -7.48 -50.28 14.93
N GLU A 707 -8.03 -49.84 16.05
CA GLU A 707 -8.74 -50.71 17.01
C GLU A 707 -10.01 -51.32 16.39
N ASP A 708 -10.79 -50.52 15.66
CA ASP A 708 -11.99 -50.96 14.94
C ASP A 708 -11.64 -51.92 13.78
N ALA A 709 -10.54 -51.67 13.06
CA ALA A 709 -10.03 -52.56 12.01
C ALA A 709 -9.33 -53.83 12.54
N SER A 710 -8.89 -53.84 13.80
CA SER A 710 -8.24 -54.98 14.47
C SER A 710 -9.21 -55.92 15.19
N SER A 711 -10.52 -55.68 15.09
CA SER A 711 -11.57 -56.50 15.70
C SER A 711 -11.97 -57.72 14.85
N LEU A 712 -10.99 -58.42 14.27
CA LEU A 712 -11.13 -59.78 13.72
C LEU A 712 -10.02 -60.67 14.31
N PRO A 713 -10.34 -61.89 14.80
CA PRO A 713 -9.48 -62.56 15.78
C PRO A 713 -8.39 -63.46 15.16
N VAL A 714 -7.43 -63.80 16.04
CA VAL A 714 -6.39 -64.85 15.98
C VAL A 714 -5.06 -64.40 15.36
N GLY A 715 -3.87 -64.52 15.97
CA GLY A 715 -3.44 -65.05 17.27
C GLY A 715 -1.91 -65.12 17.34
N GLY A 716 -1.33 -65.22 18.54
CA GLY A 716 -0.04 -65.89 18.79
C GLY A 716 1.26 -65.06 18.78
N ASP A 717 1.73 -64.75 19.98
CA ASP A 717 3.10 -64.92 20.50
C ASP A 717 4.28 -63.97 20.19
N SER A 718 4.66 -63.26 21.26
CA SER A 718 5.95 -63.32 21.99
C SER A 718 7.06 -62.27 21.75
N ASN A 719 7.32 -61.53 22.85
CA ASN A 719 8.59 -61.06 23.43
C ASN A 719 9.73 -60.50 22.55
N SER A 720 10.18 -59.27 22.84
CA SER A 720 11.31 -59.02 23.79
C SER A 720 11.76 -57.55 23.80
N ASN A 721 12.20 -57.11 24.99
CA ASN A 721 12.83 -55.82 25.30
C ASN A 721 14.20 -55.65 24.62
N SER A 722 14.57 -54.42 24.27
CA SER A 722 15.85 -53.83 24.70
C SER A 722 15.87 -52.32 24.51
N GLN A 723 16.42 -51.66 25.52
CA GLN A 723 16.67 -50.23 25.63
C GLN A 723 17.97 -49.83 24.90
N SER A 724 18.12 -48.51 24.80
CA SER A 724 19.35 -47.71 24.72
C SER A 724 20.01 -47.54 23.35
N GLU A 725 20.04 -46.29 22.88
CA GLU A 725 21.28 -45.55 22.60
C GLU A 725 20.96 -44.05 22.37
N ASP A 726 20.86 -43.32 23.48
CA ASP A 726 21.09 -41.88 23.57
C ASP A 726 22.52 -41.70 24.08
N SER A 727 23.49 -41.33 23.21
CA SER A 727 24.81 -40.82 23.64
C SER A 727 25.68 -40.37 22.44
N ALA A 728 25.31 -39.28 21.76
CA ALA A 728 26.27 -38.58 20.88
C ALA A 728 26.04 -37.08 20.63
N VAL A 729 25.00 -36.43 21.17
CA VAL A 729 24.66 -35.03 20.80
C VAL A 729 24.90 -34.00 21.92
N LEU A 730 25.42 -34.42 23.08
CA LEU A 730 25.59 -33.56 24.26
C LEU A 730 26.96 -32.87 24.39
N LEU A 731 27.57 -32.40 23.30
CA LEU A 731 28.87 -31.69 23.38
C LEU A 731 29.03 -30.43 22.52
N SER A 732 27.94 -29.78 22.10
CA SER A 732 28.01 -28.47 21.42
C SER A 732 27.07 -27.38 21.96
N ILE A 733 26.33 -27.64 23.04
CA ILE A 733 25.35 -26.68 23.59
C ILE A 733 25.98 -25.58 24.46
N SER A 734 27.26 -25.67 24.85
CA SER A 734 27.87 -24.66 25.74
C SER A 734 28.52 -23.46 25.01
N ARG A 735 28.45 -23.35 23.68
CA ARG A 735 28.96 -22.18 22.93
C ARG A 735 27.90 -21.37 22.19
N PHE A 736 26.61 -21.74 22.32
CA PHE A 736 25.54 -21.08 21.57
C PHE A 736 24.77 -20.02 22.37
N ASN A 737 24.93 -19.99 23.71
CA ASN A 737 24.23 -19.02 24.56
C ASN A 737 24.91 -17.65 24.66
N ASP A 738 26.14 -17.49 24.15
CA ASP A 738 26.85 -16.19 24.19
C ASP A 738 26.61 -15.31 22.95
N LEU A 739 26.00 -15.85 21.88
CA LEU A 739 25.65 -15.08 20.68
C LEU A 739 24.31 -14.33 20.80
N LEU A 740 23.52 -14.59 21.84
CA LEU A 740 22.22 -13.94 22.07
C LEU A 740 22.31 -12.59 22.82
N LYS A 741 23.52 -12.16 23.21
CA LYS A 741 23.73 -10.83 23.82
C LYS A 741 24.03 -9.72 22.82
N LEU A 742 24.14 -10.03 21.53
CA LEU A 742 24.60 -9.09 20.51
C LEU A 742 23.49 -8.58 19.60
N VAL A 743 22.21 -8.82 19.90
CA VAL A 743 21.10 -8.39 19.04
C VAL A 743 20.14 -7.50 19.83
N ASP A 744 19.84 -6.32 19.30
CA ASP A 744 18.87 -5.42 19.93
C ASP A 744 17.43 -5.90 19.71
N LYS A 745 16.50 -5.24 20.41
CA LYS A 745 15.05 -5.51 20.38
C LYS A 745 14.37 -5.40 19.01
N ASN A 746 15.09 -4.99 17.97
CA ASN A 746 14.62 -4.90 16.59
C ASN A 746 15.30 -5.93 15.66
N GLY A 747 16.15 -6.81 16.19
CA GLY A 747 16.81 -7.86 15.43
C GLY A 747 18.12 -7.45 14.76
N TYR A 748 18.74 -6.33 15.14
CA TYR A 748 20.05 -5.90 14.59
C TYR A 748 21.21 -6.24 15.52
N VAL A 749 22.34 -6.68 14.94
CA VAL A 749 23.57 -6.96 15.69
C VAL A 749 24.22 -5.64 16.15
N VAL A 750 24.46 -5.49 17.45
CA VAL A 750 25.12 -4.30 18.03
C VAL A 750 26.64 -4.47 17.99
N ASP A 751 27.35 -3.43 17.57
CA ASP A 751 28.82 -3.35 17.54
C ASP A 751 29.41 -3.41 18.98
N PRO A 752 30.29 -4.37 19.31
CA PRO A 752 30.83 -4.52 20.68
C PRO A 752 31.71 -3.36 21.16
N SER A 753 32.08 -2.40 20.30
CA SER A 753 33.02 -1.34 20.65
C SER A 753 32.40 -0.08 21.28
N GLN A 754 31.10 -0.05 21.56
CA GLN A 754 30.44 1.07 22.26
C GLN A 754 29.81 0.62 23.58
N SER A 755 30.64 0.49 24.63
CA SER A 755 30.16 0.17 25.98
C SER A 755 30.89 0.96 27.08
N VAL A 756 30.52 2.23 27.32
CA VAL A 756 30.64 2.94 28.62
C VAL A 756 29.76 4.21 28.47
N SER A 757 28.93 4.75 29.37
CA SER A 757 28.67 4.63 30.81
C SER A 757 27.19 4.97 31.04
N GLY A 758 26.52 4.25 31.94
CA GLY A 758 25.11 4.46 32.25
C GLY A 758 24.83 5.74 33.05
N HIS A 759 23.68 6.36 32.79
CA HIS A 759 22.97 7.22 33.73
C HIS A 759 21.49 6.81 33.78
N ARG A 760 21.03 6.59 35.01
CA ARG A 760 19.64 6.30 35.39
C ARG A 760 18.77 7.54 35.15
N PRO A 761 17.50 7.42 34.76
CA PRO A 761 16.56 8.52 34.84
C PRO A 761 15.95 8.57 36.25
N GLU A 762 16.19 9.66 36.97
CA GLU A 762 15.24 10.18 37.96
C GLU A 762 14.46 11.33 37.30
N ASN A 763 13.13 11.25 37.44
CA ASN A 763 12.06 12.21 37.09
C ASN A 763 11.81 12.55 35.61
#